data_AF-G1KTE1-F1
#
_entry.id   AF-G1KTE1-F1
#
_cell.length_a   1.000
_cell.length_b   1.000
_cell.length_c   1.000
_cell.angle_alpha   90.00
_cell.angle_beta   90.00
_cell.angle_gamma   90.00
#
_symmetry.space_group_name_H-M   'P 1'
#
loop_
_entity.id
_entity.type
_entity.pdbx_description
1 polymer ?
#
loop_
_entity_poly.entity_id
_entity_poly.type
_entity_poly.pdbx_seq_one_letter_code
_entity_poly.pdbx_strand_id
1 'polypeptide(L)'
;MWGVLLHVQYVCSFFLGDMETPVVLFVKCYFTDFNHTEWGNISLTEQARIRAELEEAARREKERIEREKRERLEAKDQERRGVELAELAILEESFLTASQCKNKFRALAKWEHYTGCDGSPDPMVRQEINTFMSLWKEDTNNDIFTVIEKGNRILDLIEKLEMCILDTPFHELSSKDVTQYHDTILQLQALLHHKYNEATEHLLKQASNYAESESGNMEVVIKKQNITLCVWANLKKNPKFRSMSFYDDQKKPCNGFDLPKPLAICDVAVRILHTHYDHVSPSQTYPKEPLTLDMPAQKPVTSESIVKVKATKSQVSPSRLDTRSKHSTGRSKSLTSVFTEEVKSSAVETENTKYAMNKSSLILQTVSRAHLSALFSPSVRELEPLEEFVVDLHQFMPVGGIYHFDALKLPPQAKHVKGWTMVEVLDTGLEICPYIAVCEENEDPSNLTVGITVRLLDNVIFFEEPLIARWNPEEKCWRTDDIGEVVYNMKEKEIAFKMNGFFTITLLQDAHLNMPYQSWELRPTGLDEASFCILTTFAEVQFDIKVNECMLASITTNEDSDLLAEIRGKWMTPLCLILAVKRAGMNIFPADFSPKYVSVNNKLLTAEVTTYQQMALVASAFAFSWSKWNLESGENNVVFRVSLPCHCPDVFEFCEHERRSLHSHKQV
;
A
#
# COMPACT_ATOMS: atom_id res chain seq x y z
N MET A 1 -8.76 77.82 37.05
CA MET A 1 -9.56 79.06 37.07
C MET A 1 -9.57 79.62 35.66
N TRP A 2 -10.75 79.72 35.03
CA TRP A 2 -11.12 80.48 33.82
C TRP A 2 -10.27 80.25 32.56
N GLY A 3 -10.72 79.72 31.42
CA GLY A 3 -12.04 79.36 30.90
C GLY A 3 -12.03 79.58 29.38
N VAL A 4 -13.03 79.00 28.70
CA VAL A 4 -13.54 79.34 27.35
C VAL A 4 -12.76 78.71 26.18
N LEU A 5 -13.35 78.03 25.20
CA LEU A 5 -14.70 77.49 24.97
C LEU A 5 -14.54 76.45 23.85
N LEU A 6 -15.16 75.28 23.98
CA LEU A 6 -15.60 74.52 22.81
C LEU A 6 -16.85 75.25 22.29
N HIS A 7 -16.85 75.68 21.03
CA HIS A 7 -18.09 75.96 20.31
C HIS A 7 -18.10 75.15 19.02
N VAL A 8 -18.90 74.10 19.04
CA VAL A 8 -19.38 73.39 17.86
C VAL A 8 -20.55 74.19 17.30
N GLN A 9 -20.63 74.35 15.99
CA GLN A 9 -21.84 74.76 15.30
C GLN A 9 -22.05 73.79 14.12
N TYR A 10 -23.04 72.91 14.28
CA TYR A 10 -23.60 72.08 13.21
C TYR A 10 -24.73 72.86 12.52
N VAL A 11 -24.89 72.68 11.20
CA VAL A 11 -26.18 72.81 10.53
C VAL A 11 -26.39 71.56 9.67
N CYS A 12 -27.52 70.90 9.91
CA CYS A 12 -27.96 69.61 9.37
C CYS A 12 -28.45 69.68 7.91
N SER A 13 -28.44 68.54 7.21
CA SER A 13 -29.66 67.95 6.59
C SER A 13 -29.44 66.50 6.18
N PHE A 14 -30.51 65.71 6.34
CA PHE A 14 -30.67 64.25 6.16
C PHE A 14 -30.34 63.72 4.73
N PHE A 15 -29.87 62.46 4.62
CA PHE A 15 -30.62 61.32 4.06
C PHE A 15 -29.82 59.98 4.12
N LEU A 16 -30.57 58.92 4.44
CA LEU A 16 -30.34 57.45 4.43
C LEU A 16 -29.14 56.84 3.68
N GLY A 17 -28.55 55.78 4.28
CA GLY A 17 -27.87 54.69 3.56
C GLY A 17 -26.57 54.22 4.23
N ASP A 18 -26.45 52.92 4.43
CA ASP A 18 -25.45 52.23 5.24
C ASP A 18 -23.97 52.42 4.87
N MET A 19 -23.15 52.29 5.93
CA MET A 19 -21.70 52.11 6.05
C MET A 19 -21.05 51.24 4.96
N GLU A 20 -19.78 51.36 4.56
CA GLU A 20 -18.61 52.18 4.92
C GLU A 20 -17.48 51.86 3.89
N THR A 21 -16.85 52.87 3.29
CA THR A 21 -15.41 52.96 2.90
C THR A 21 -15.17 54.38 2.31
N PRO A 22 -13.93 54.90 2.19
CA PRO A 22 -12.97 55.28 3.25
C PRO A 22 -12.53 56.77 3.10
N VAL A 23 -11.95 57.43 4.11
CA VAL A 23 -11.17 58.66 3.87
C VAL A 23 -9.92 58.74 4.75
N VAL A 24 -8.77 58.65 4.11
CA VAL A 24 -7.44 58.96 4.64
C VAL A 24 -7.30 60.49 4.70
N LEU A 25 -7.00 61.05 5.87
CA LEU A 25 -6.63 62.47 6.03
C LEU A 25 -5.14 62.59 6.35
N PHE A 26 -4.37 63.11 5.40
CA PHE A 26 -3.00 63.56 5.61
C PHE A 26 -3.00 64.96 6.24
N VAL A 27 -2.40 65.10 7.42
CA VAL A 27 -2.06 66.41 8.00
C VAL A 27 -0.54 66.49 8.16
N LYS A 28 0.10 67.32 7.33
CA LYS A 28 1.51 67.73 7.48
C LYS A 28 1.58 68.88 8.47
N CYS A 29 2.27 68.70 9.60
CA CYS A 29 2.73 69.80 10.43
C CYS A 29 4.25 69.92 10.33
N TYR A 30 4.73 71.06 9.86
CA TYR A 30 6.14 71.45 9.91
C TYR A 30 6.45 72.03 11.29
N PHE A 31 7.52 71.57 11.94
CA PHE A 31 8.10 72.22 13.10
C PHE A 31 9.50 72.71 12.73
N THR A 32 9.70 74.02 12.87
CA THR A 32 11.00 74.69 12.82
C THR A 32 11.68 74.63 14.18
N ASP A 33 12.96 74.27 14.18
CA ASP A 33 13.82 74.15 15.35
C ASP A 33 13.92 75.44 16.17
N PHE A 34 13.91 75.28 17.50
CA PHE A 34 14.52 76.23 18.42
C PHE A 34 15.26 75.46 19.52
N ASN A 35 16.59 75.64 19.55
CA ASN A 35 17.49 75.10 20.55
C ASN A 35 17.17 75.63 21.95
N HIS A 36 16.94 74.73 22.89
CA HIS A 36 17.32 74.96 24.28
C HIS A 36 17.94 73.71 24.89
N THR A 37 19.11 73.93 25.46
CA THR A 37 20.18 73.00 25.82
C THR A 37 19.92 72.22 27.13
N GLU A 38 20.26 70.94 27.07
CA GLU A 38 20.97 70.15 28.09
C GLU A 38 20.36 69.80 29.47
N TRP A 39 19.09 70.09 29.77
CA TRP A 39 18.44 69.57 31.01
C TRP A 39 17.23 68.65 30.80
N GLY A 40 16.85 68.34 29.55
CA GLY A 40 15.76 67.41 29.21
C GLY A 40 16.18 65.97 28.87
N ASN A 41 17.43 65.77 28.42
CA ASN A 41 17.90 64.46 27.93
C ASN A 41 18.28 63.48 29.05
N ILE A 42 18.61 63.94 30.25
CA ILE A 42 18.93 63.06 31.39
C ILE A 42 17.65 62.43 31.99
N SER A 43 16.53 63.16 32.00
CA SER A 43 15.25 62.67 32.53
C SER A 43 14.55 61.65 31.61
N LEU A 44 14.58 61.87 30.29
CA LEU A 44 13.98 60.96 29.31
C LEU A 44 14.78 59.66 29.10
N THR A 45 16.11 59.72 29.14
CA THR A 45 16.96 58.53 29.06
C THR A 45 16.88 57.67 30.32
N GLU A 46 16.83 58.30 31.50
CA GLU A 46 16.62 57.59 32.78
C GLU A 46 15.20 56.96 32.83
N GLN A 47 14.16 57.67 32.36
CA GLN A 47 12.80 57.13 32.26
C GLN A 47 12.66 56.01 31.22
N ALA A 48 13.42 56.04 30.13
CA ALA A 48 13.48 54.96 29.16
C ALA A 48 14.22 53.73 29.72
N ARG A 49 15.30 53.95 30.50
CA ARG A 49 16.03 52.88 31.19
C ARG A 49 15.15 52.19 32.23
N ILE A 50 14.41 52.96 33.04
CA ILE A 50 13.46 52.42 34.03
C ILE A 50 12.30 51.67 33.36
N ARG A 51 11.79 52.15 32.21
CA ARG A 51 10.76 51.42 31.44
C ARG A 51 11.28 50.11 30.86
N ALA A 52 12.48 50.11 30.28
CA ALA A 52 13.11 48.89 29.80
C ALA A 52 13.38 47.90 30.94
N GLU A 53 13.82 48.38 32.10
CA GLU A 53 14.06 47.56 33.29
C GLU A 53 12.76 46.97 33.88
N LEU A 54 11.67 47.74 33.88
CA LEU A 54 10.33 47.27 34.26
C LEU A 54 9.75 46.27 33.26
N GLU A 55 9.97 46.47 31.95
CA GLU A 55 9.51 45.57 30.90
C GLU A 55 10.30 44.25 30.89
N GLU A 56 11.61 44.31 31.13
CA GLU A 56 12.44 43.13 31.37
C GLU A 56 12.07 42.41 32.67
N ALA A 57 11.76 43.14 33.74
CA ALA A 57 11.27 42.56 34.99
C ALA A 57 9.90 41.88 34.81
N ALA A 58 8.99 42.51 34.05
CA ALA A 58 7.69 41.92 33.72
C ALA A 58 7.82 40.68 32.83
N ARG A 59 8.76 40.68 31.87
CA ARG A 59 9.08 39.49 31.06
C ARG A 59 9.62 38.36 31.91
N ARG A 60 10.59 38.64 32.80
CA ARG A 60 11.15 37.66 33.74
C ARG A 60 10.11 37.09 34.70
N GLU A 61 9.19 37.92 35.17
CA GLU A 61 8.10 37.47 36.05
C GLU A 61 7.08 36.61 35.31
N LYS A 62 6.73 36.97 34.06
CA LYS A 62 5.88 36.13 33.21
C LYS A 62 6.53 34.77 32.93
N GLU A 63 7.82 34.76 32.61
CA GLU A 63 8.59 33.52 32.42
C GLU A 63 8.64 32.67 33.71
N ARG A 64 8.77 33.30 34.89
CA ARG A 64 8.72 32.61 36.19
C ARG A 64 7.37 31.96 36.43
N ILE A 65 6.27 32.71 36.23
CA ILE A 65 4.90 32.20 36.39
C ILE A 65 4.62 31.06 35.39
N GLU A 66 5.07 31.19 34.14
CA GLU A 66 4.94 30.12 33.14
C GLU A 66 5.74 28.87 33.52
N ARG A 67 6.93 29.03 34.09
CA ARG A 67 7.77 27.93 34.58
C ARG A 67 7.14 27.25 35.80
N GLU A 68 6.72 28.00 36.81
CA GLU A 68 6.02 27.46 37.99
C GLU A 68 4.71 26.73 37.59
N LYS A 69 3.97 27.29 36.62
CA LYS A 69 2.78 26.62 36.06
C LYS A 69 3.13 25.32 35.35
N ARG A 70 4.25 25.27 34.61
CA ARG A 70 4.74 24.07 33.94
C ARG A 70 5.17 23.01 34.94
N GLU A 71 6.00 23.37 35.93
CA GLU A 71 6.45 22.47 37.00
C GLU A 71 5.27 21.89 37.79
N ARG A 72 4.24 22.70 38.08
CA ARG A 72 3.03 22.22 38.73
C ARG A 72 2.23 21.24 37.88
N LEU A 73 2.17 21.46 36.57
CA LEU A 73 1.54 20.52 35.64
C LEU A 73 2.34 19.22 35.54
N GLU A 74 3.67 19.30 35.47
CA GLU A 74 4.58 18.15 35.45
C GLU A 74 4.50 17.32 36.74
N ALA A 75 4.41 17.96 37.92
CA ALA A 75 4.25 17.25 39.19
C ALA A 75 2.92 16.48 39.26
N LYS A 76 1.82 17.09 38.79
CA LYS A 76 0.52 16.41 38.68
C LYS A 76 0.50 15.31 37.62
N ASP A 77 1.27 15.46 36.55
CA ASP A 77 1.46 14.42 35.55
C ASP A 77 2.21 13.23 36.14
N GLN A 78 3.31 13.50 36.86
CA GLN A 78 4.12 12.48 37.51
C GLN A 78 3.34 11.67 38.55
N GLU A 79 2.43 12.30 39.29
CA GLU A 79 1.55 11.64 40.26
C GLU A 79 0.58 10.66 39.59
N ARG A 80 0.01 11.02 38.44
CA ARG A 80 -0.94 10.19 37.68
C ARG A 80 -0.26 9.08 36.89
N ARG A 81 0.96 9.35 36.40
CA ARG A 81 1.72 8.49 35.50
C ARG A 81 1.88 7.06 36.01
N GLY A 82 2.08 6.86 37.32
CA GLY A 82 2.21 5.52 37.89
C GLY A 82 0.96 4.66 37.73
N VAL A 83 -0.22 5.26 37.92
CA VAL A 83 -1.52 4.59 37.77
C VAL A 83 -1.85 4.40 36.29
N GLU A 84 -1.69 5.44 35.48
CA GLU A 84 -1.93 5.40 34.03
C GLU A 84 -1.04 4.36 33.32
N LEU A 85 0.24 4.22 33.73
CA LEU A 85 1.13 3.19 33.20
C LEU A 85 0.69 1.77 33.58
N ALA A 86 0.14 1.58 34.78
CA ALA A 86 -0.38 0.29 35.20
C ALA A 86 -1.64 -0.10 34.39
N GLU A 87 -2.53 0.87 34.13
CA GLU A 87 -3.70 0.69 33.27
C GLU A 87 -3.31 0.38 31.82
N LEU A 88 -2.32 1.11 31.27
CA LEU A 88 -1.77 0.83 29.94
C LEU A 88 -1.16 -0.58 29.86
N ALA A 89 -0.44 -1.02 30.90
CA ALA A 89 0.15 -2.36 30.93
C ALA A 89 -0.91 -3.48 30.86
N ILE A 90 -2.10 -3.25 31.42
CA ILE A 90 -3.25 -4.15 31.31
C ILE A 90 -3.80 -4.13 29.88
N LEU A 91 -4.01 -2.93 29.30
CA LEU A 91 -4.48 -2.80 27.92
C LEU A 91 -3.54 -3.48 26.92
N GLU A 92 -2.22 -3.40 27.14
CA GLU A 92 -1.21 -4.06 26.30
C GLU A 92 -1.31 -5.60 26.30
N GLU A 93 -1.95 -6.24 27.27
CA GLU A 93 -2.25 -7.68 27.23
C GLU A 93 -3.17 -8.04 26.03
N SER A 94 -3.95 -7.06 25.56
CA SER A 94 -4.81 -7.20 24.38
C SER A 94 -4.01 -7.56 23.13
N PHE A 95 -2.76 -7.09 22.98
CA PHE A 95 -1.91 -7.45 21.84
C PHE A 95 -1.53 -8.94 21.84
N LEU A 96 -1.27 -9.53 23.00
CA LEU A 96 -1.00 -10.96 23.12
C LEU A 96 -2.25 -11.76 22.76
N THR A 97 -3.41 -11.33 23.25
CA THR A 97 -4.70 -11.95 22.94
C THR A 97 -5.02 -11.87 21.45
N ALA A 98 -4.81 -10.71 20.81
CA ALA A 98 -4.97 -10.51 19.37
C ALA A 98 -4.02 -11.40 18.56
N SER A 99 -2.75 -11.54 18.99
CA SER A 99 -1.78 -12.44 18.37
C SER A 99 -2.21 -13.91 18.44
N GLN A 100 -2.69 -14.36 19.61
CA GLN A 100 -3.24 -15.70 19.75
C GLN A 100 -4.49 -15.92 18.89
N CYS A 101 -5.35 -14.91 18.78
CA CYS A 101 -6.53 -14.94 17.92
C CYS A 101 -6.12 -15.11 16.45
N LYS A 102 -5.15 -14.32 15.97
CA LYS A 102 -4.59 -14.43 14.62
C LYS A 102 -4.03 -15.83 14.34
N ASN A 103 -3.33 -16.43 15.31
CA ASN A 103 -2.82 -17.79 15.19
C ASN A 103 -3.93 -18.84 15.10
N LYS A 104 -5.04 -18.67 15.84
CA LYS A 104 -6.23 -19.53 15.73
C LYS A 104 -6.88 -19.40 14.35
N PHE A 105 -7.01 -18.19 13.82
CA PHE A 105 -7.53 -17.97 12.46
C PHE A 105 -6.65 -18.65 11.39
N ARG A 106 -5.32 -18.53 11.48
CA ARG A 106 -4.40 -19.25 10.58
C ARG A 106 -4.55 -20.76 10.70
N ALA A 107 -4.70 -21.29 11.91
CA ALA A 107 -4.90 -22.73 12.12
C ALA A 107 -6.25 -23.21 11.57
N LEU A 108 -7.30 -22.39 11.69
CA LEU A 108 -8.61 -22.66 11.11
C LEU A 108 -8.55 -22.68 9.58
N ALA A 109 -7.91 -21.70 8.93
CA ALA A 109 -7.77 -21.68 7.47
C ALA A 109 -7.02 -22.91 6.95
N LYS A 110 -5.99 -23.38 7.67
CA LYS A 110 -5.29 -24.64 7.35
C LYS A 110 -6.22 -25.86 7.50
N TRP A 111 -7.02 -25.89 8.55
CA TRP A 111 -8.00 -26.95 8.78
C TRP A 111 -9.07 -26.99 7.69
N GLU A 112 -9.61 -25.82 7.30
CA GLU A 112 -10.59 -25.69 6.22
C GLU A 112 -10.06 -26.25 4.91
N HIS A 113 -8.82 -25.90 4.54
CA HIS A 113 -8.15 -26.46 3.38
C HIS A 113 -8.03 -27.99 3.45
N TYR A 114 -7.58 -28.52 4.60
CA TYR A 114 -7.49 -29.97 4.82
C TYR A 114 -8.86 -30.66 4.68
N THR A 115 -9.93 -30.05 5.17
CA THR A 115 -11.29 -30.63 5.09
C THR A 115 -11.94 -30.49 3.70
N GLY A 116 -11.52 -29.52 2.88
CA GLY A 116 -12.13 -29.22 1.59
C GLY A 116 -11.93 -30.33 0.54
N CYS A 117 -10.82 -31.09 0.62
CA CYS A 117 -10.52 -32.20 -0.29
C CYS A 117 -10.74 -31.88 -1.79
N ASP A 118 -10.42 -30.66 -2.22
CA ASP A 118 -10.64 -30.17 -3.59
C ASP A 118 -9.59 -30.68 -4.61
N GLY A 119 -8.58 -31.42 -4.12
CA GLY A 119 -7.46 -31.93 -4.91
C GLY A 119 -6.44 -30.86 -5.29
N SER A 120 -6.53 -29.65 -4.73
CA SER A 120 -5.47 -28.65 -4.84
C SER A 120 -4.30 -29.00 -3.91
N PRO A 121 -3.05 -28.76 -4.33
CA PRO A 121 -1.89 -29.06 -3.49
C PRO A 121 -1.82 -28.08 -2.30
N ASP A 122 -1.39 -28.57 -1.13
CA ASP A 122 -1.19 -27.70 0.04
C ASP A 122 0.02 -26.76 -0.20
N PRO A 123 -0.15 -25.42 -0.08
CA PRO A 123 0.94 -24.44 -0.16
C PRO A 123 2.14 -24.75 0.76
N MET A 124 1.89 -25.45 1.88
CA MET A 124 2.90 -25.82 2.86
C MET A 124 3.63 -27.13 2.52
N VAL A 125 3.11 -27.94 1.58
CA VAL A 125 3.66 -29.26 1.24
C VAL A 125 4.24 -29.25 -0.18
N ARG A 126 5.55 -29.01 -0.26
CA ARG A 126 6.28 -28.87 -1.53
C ARG A 126 6.17 -30.08 -2.45
N GLN A 127 6.15 -31.29 -1.89
CA GLN A 127 6.04 -32.51 -2.69
C GLN A 127 4.73 -32.55 -3.47
N GLU A 128 3.63 -32.04 -2.89
CA GLU A 128 2.33 -32.00 -3.56
C GLU A 128 2.34 -31.00 -4.71
N ILE A 129 2.90 -29.80 -4.50
CA ILE A 129 3.03 -28.79 -5.57
C ILE A 129 3.89 -29.33 -6.72
N ASN A 130 5.04 -29.93 -6.42
CA ASN A 130 5.92 -30.50 -7.45
C ASN A 130 5.23 -31.64 -8.21
N THR A 131 4.54 -32.52 -7.49
CA THR A 131 3.79 -33.62 -8.12
C THR A 131 2.69 -33.07 -9.02
N PHE A 132 1.94 -32.08 -8.55
CA PHE A 132 0.90 -31.41 -9.32
C PHE A 132 1.48 -30.75 -10.59
N MET A 133 2.59 -30.00 -10.47
CA MET A 133 3.26 -29.36 -11.61
C MET A 133 3.75 -30.39 -12.64
N SER A 134 4.38 -31.48 -12.19
CA SER A 134 4.85 -32.56 -13.07
C SER A 134 3.69 -33.24 -13.79
N LEU A 135 2.63 -33.62 -13.05
CA LEU A 135 1.45 -34.27 -13.62
C LEU A 135 0.75 -33.37 -14.65
N TRP A 136 0.61 -32.08 -14.37
CA TRP A 136 -0.02 -31.19 -15.33
C TRP A 136 0.86 -30.93 -16.54
N LYS A 137 2.17 -30.81 -16.36
CA LYS A 137 3.12 -30.69 -17.48
C LYS A 137 3.01 -31.88 -18.44
N GLU A 138 2.90 -33.10 -17.92
CA GLU A 138 2.75 -34.34 -18.71
C GLU A 138 1.34 -34.55 -19.29
N ASP A 139 0.34 -33.81 -18.81
CA ASP A 139 -1.03 -33.90 -19.30
C ASP A 139 -1.13 -33.41 -20.75
N THR A 140 -1.61 -34.28 -21.63
CA THR A 140 -1.80 -34.02 -23.07
C THR A 140 -3.16 -33.41 -23.38
N ASN A 141 -4.06 -33.28 -22.40
CA ASN A 141 -5.35 -32.63 -22.61
C ASN A 141 -5.18 -31.11 -22.68
N ASN A 142 -5.04 -30.61 -23.91
CA ASN A 142 -4.84 -29.20 -24.22
C ASN A 142 -6.14 -28.49 -24.63
N ASP A 143 -7.30 -29.01 -24.23
CA ASP A 143 -8.56 -28.28 -24.37
C ASP A 143 -8.51 -26.97 -23.55
N ILE A 144 -8.85 -25.85 -24.21
CA ILE A 144 -8.69 -24.51 -23.63
C ILE A 144 -9.55 -24.31 -22.38
N PHE A 145 -10.76 -24.87 -22.33
CA PHE A 145 -11.62 -24.74 -21.16
C PHE A 145 -11.08 -25.54 -19.97
N THR A 146 -10.57 -26.75 -20.22
CA THR A 146 -9.90 -27.56 -19.20
C THR A 146 -8.64 -26.86 -18.66
N VAL A 147 -7.84 -26.24 -19.55
CA VAL A 147 -6.66 -25.46 -19.15
C VAL A 147 -7.03 -24.25 -18.32
N ILE A 148 -8.09 -23.52 -18.66
CA ILE A 148 -8.59 -22.38 -17.87
C ILE A 148 -9.05 -22.83 -16.48
N GLU A 149 -9.81 -23.92 -16.37
CA GLU A 149 -10.26 -24.44 -15.08
C GLU A 149 -9.10 -24.84 -14.16
N LYS A 150 -8.10 -25.56 -14.70
CA LYS A 150 -6.88 -25.90 -13.95
C LYS A 150 -6.05 -24.65 -13.64
N GLY A 151 -6.01 -23.69 -14.55
CA GLY A 151 -5.32 -22.41 -14.38
C GLY A 151 -5.89 -21.60 -13.22
N ASN A 152 -7.21 -21.56 -13.05
CA ASN A 152 -7.83 -20.90 -11.89
C ASN A 152 -7.35 -21.50 -10.57
N ARG A 153 -7.24 -22.84 -10.47
CA ARG A 153 -6.72 -23.50 -9.27
C ARG A 153 -5.26 -23.14 -8.97
N ILE A 154 -4.47 -22.89 -10.01
CA ILE A 154 -3.08 -22.44 -9.86
C ILE A 154 -3.00 -21.00 -9.40
N LEU A 155 -3.87 -20.13 -9.91
CA LEU A 155 -3.95 -18.75 -9.44
C LEU A 155 -4.35 -18.70 -7.96
N ASP A 156 -5.31 -19.52 -7.55
CA ASP A 156 -5.68 -19.66 -6.13
C ASP A 156 -4.51 -20.16 -5.28
N LEU A 157 -3.71 -21.12 -5.80
CA LEU A 157 -2.51 -21.61 -5.13
C LEU A 157 -1.42 -20.54 -5.01
N ILE A 158 -1.20 -19.76 -6.08
CA ILE A 158 -0.26 -18.64 -6.09
C ILE A 158 -0.68 -17.62 -5.02
N GLU A 159 -1.95 -17.22 -5.00
CA GLU A 159 -2.47 -16.29 -3.99
C GLU A 159 -2.24 -16.84 -2.58
N LYS A 160 -2.53 -18.11 -2.31
CA LYS A 160 -2.23 -18.74 -1.02
C LYS A 160 -0.74 -18.70 -0.67
N LEU A 161 0.16 -18.93 -1.62
CA LEU A 161 1.61 -18.85 -1.41
C LEU A 161 2.06 -17.41 -1.10
N GLU A 162 1.55 -16.42 -1.84
CA GLU A 162 1.81 -15.00 -1.58
C GLU A 162 1.37 -14.60 -0.18
N MET A 163 0.15 -15.02 0.21
CA MET A 163 -0.39 -14.80 1.54
C MET A 163 0.46 -15.50 2.62
N CYS A 164 0.93 -16.72 2.38
CA CYS A 164 1.84 -17.41 3.30
C CYS A 164 3.14 -16.62 3.51
N ILE A 165 3.69 -16.01 2.46
CA ILE A 165 4.89 -15.18 2.57
C ILE A 165 4.58 -13.90 3.36
N LEU A 166 3.49 -13.21 3.04
CA LEU A 166 3.23 -11.85 3.53
C LEU A 166 2.62 -11.82 4.94
N ASP A 167 1.74 -12.78 5.28
CA ASP A 167 1.08 -12.84 6.58
C ASP A 167 1.94 -13.48 7.67
N THR A 168 2.90 -14.34 7.31
CA THR A 168 3.73 -15.06 8.31
C THR A 168 4.80 -14.13 8.88
N PRO A 169 5.01 -14.06 10.21
CA PRO A 169 6.07 -13.23 10.81
C PRO A 169 7.47 -13.68 10.41
N PHE A 170 8.46 -12.77 10.50
CA PHE A 170 9.86 -13.06 10.15
C PHE A 170 10.52 -14.17 10.96
N HIS A 171 10.09 -14.38 12.21
CA HIS A 171 10.67 -15.42 13.07
C HIS A 171 10.13 -16.83 12.78
N GLU A 172 8.96 -16.94 12.14
CA GLU A 172 8.33 -18.22 11.80
C GLU A 172 8.75 -18.73 10.41
N LEU A 173 8.99 -17.81 9.46
CA LEU A 173 9.36 -18.15 8.09
C LEU A 173 10.79 -17.69 7.79
N SER A 174 11.68 -18.59 7.37
CA SER A 174 13.06 -18.23 7.07
C SER A 174 13.20 -17.49 5.73
N SER A 175 14.29 -16.74 5.53
CA SER A 175 14.58 -16.07 4.25
C SER A 175 14.74 -17.05 3.08
N LYS A 176 15.25 -18.26 3.36
CA LYS A 176 15.37 -19.35 2.39
C LYS A 176 14.00 -19.86 1.93
N ASP A 177 13.07 -20.03 2.86
CA ASP A 177 11.72 -20.50 2.53
C ASP A 177 10.95 -19.46 1.69
N VAL A 178 11.17 -18.18 1.95
CA VAL A 178 10.57 -17.08 1.15
C VAL A 178 11.07 -17.09 -0.27
N THR A 179 12.39 -17.24 -0.46
CA THR A 179 12.98 -17.32 -1.81
C THR A 179 12.45 -18.55 -2.53
N GLN A 180 12.30 -19.67 -1.81
CA GLN A 180 11.76 -20.88 -2.39
C GLN A 180 10.27 -20.77 -2.78
N TYR A 181 9.42 -20.16 -1.94
CA TYR A 181 8.03 -19.92 -2.31
C TYR A 181 7.94 -18.98 -3.50
N HIS A 182 8.77 -17.94 -3.53
CA HIS A 182 8.85 -17.03 -4.67
C HIS A 182 9.25 -17.76 -5.97
N ASP A 183 10.29 -18.61 -5.93
CA ASP A 183 10.69 -19.43 -7.08
C ASP A 183 9.58 -20.39 -7.53
N THR A 184 8.78 -20.90 -6.57
CA THR A 184 7.64 -21.78 -6.86
C THR A 184 6.52 -21.02 -7.55
N ILE A 185 6.21 -19.78 -7.12
CA ILE A 185 5.24 -18.90 -7.77
C ILE A 185 5.66 -18.64 -9.23
N LEU A 186 6.93 -18.30 -9.47
CA LEU A 186 7.44 -18.08 -10.82
C LEU A 186 7.32 -19.33 -11.71
N GLN A 187 7.60 -20.52 -11.16
CA GLN A 187 7.44 -21.79 -11.88
C GLN A 187 5.98 -22.08 -12.23
N LEU A 188 5.05 -21.82 -11.30
CA LEU A 188 3.61 -21.98 -11.53
C LEU A 188 3.09 -21.03 -12.61
N GLN A 189 3.51 -19.76 -12.57
CA GLN A 189 3.17 -18.75 -13.57
C GLN A 189 3.70 -19.15 -14.96
N ALA A 190 4.96 -19.60 -15.04
CA ALA A 190 5.57 -20.06 -16.28
C ALA A 190 4.86 -21.30 -16.85
N LEU A 191 4.50 -22.27 -16.00
CA LEU A 191 3.76 -23.46 -16.39
C LEU A 191 2.36 -23.11 -16.92
N LEU A 192 1.65 -22.19 -16.24
CA LEU A 192 0.34 -21.70 -16.66
C LEU A 192 0.41 -21.02 -18.03
N HIS A 193 1.36 -20.12 -18.24
CA HIS A 193 1.57 -19.47 -19.54
C HIS A 193 1.91 -20.49 -20.64
N HIS A 194 2.76 -21.47 -20.34
CA HIS A 194 3.10 -22.56 -21.27
C HIS A 194 1.86 -23.39 -21.66
N LYS A 195 1.00 -23.74 -20.71
CA LYS A 195 -0.25 -24.47 -20.97
C LYS A 195 -1.24 -23.67 -21.81
N TYR A 196 -1.30 -22.34 -21.64
CA TYR A 196 -2.07 -21.49 -22.56
C TYR A 196 -1.51 -21.50 -23.99
N ASN A 197 -0.19 -21.59 -24.16
CA ASN A 197 0.43 -21.72 -25.48
C ASN A 197 0.07 -23.06 -26.14
N GLU A 198 0.15 -24.17 -25.40
CA GLU A 198 -0.26 -25.51 -25.90
C GLU A 198 -1.74 -25.56 -26.26
N ALA A 199 -2.61 -24.95 -25.45
CA ALA A 199 -4.04 -24.86 -25.75
C ALA A 199 -4.34 -23.99 -26.98
N THR A 200 -3.62 -22.88 -27.14
CA THR A 200 -3.71 -22.03 -28.34
C THR A 200 -3.30 -22.82 -29.59
N GLU A 201 -2.20 -23.57 -29.52
CA GLU A 201 -1.74 -24.41 -30.62
C GLU A 201 -2.79 -25.46 -31.00
N HIS A 202 -3.35 -26.16 -30.00
CA HIS A 202 -4.41 -27.14 -30.22
C HIS A 202 -5.63 -26.52 -30.90
N LEU A 203 -6.02 -25.30 -30.50
CA LEU A 203 -7.11 -24.55 -31.12
C LEU A 203 -6.79 -24.19 -32.60
N LEU A 204 -5.58 -23.70 -32.87
CA LEU A 204 -5.15 -23.30 -34.23
C LEU A 204 -5.01 -24.50 -35.19
N LYS A 205 -4.64 -25.68 -34.69
CA LYS A 205 -4.64 -26.93 -35.50
C LYS A 205 -6.04 -27.28 -36.04
N GLN A 206 -7.09 -26.76 -35.43
CA GLN A 206 -8.49 -26.97 -35.82
C GLN A 206 -9.16 -25.68 -36.33
N ALA A 207 -8.39 -24.65 -36.70
CA ALA A 207 -8.91 -23.32 -37.04
C ALA A 207 -10.02 -23.34 -38.11
N SER A 208 -9.93 -24.22 -39.09
CA SER A 208 -10.95 -24.37 -40.14
C SER A 208 -12.34 -24.75 -39.62
N ASN A 209 -12.43 -25.42 -38.47
CA ASN A 209 -13.71 -25.77 -37.84
C ASN A 209 -14.41 -24.56 -37.23
N TYR A 210 -13.67 -23.48 -36.98
CA TYR A 210 -14.12 -22.23 -36.38
C TYR A 210 -14.22 -21.10 -37.40
N ALA A 211 -14.20 -21.41 -38.70
CA ALA A 211 -14.32 -20.41 -39.75
C ALA A 211 -15.71 -19.75 -39.72
N GLU A 212 -15.73 -18.43 -39.61
CA GLU A 212 -16.94 -17.62 -39.67
C GLU A 212 -17.48 -17.57 -41.11
N SER A 213 -18.81 -17.55 -41.28
CA SER A 213 -19.48 -17.74 -42.57
C SER A 213 -19.30 -16.56 -43.54
N GLU A 214 -19.25 -15.33 -43.05
CA GLU A 214 -19.09 -14.12 -43.84
C GLU A 214 -17.61 -13.81 -44.11
N SER A 215 -16.79 -13.77 -43.07
CA SER A 215 -15.37 -13.42 -43.17
C SER A 215 -14.57 -14.54 -43.85
N GLY A 216 -14.93 -15.80 -43.57
CA GLY A 216 -14.21 -17.00 -43.99
C GLY A 216 -12.90 -17.21 -43.23
N ASN A 217 -12.64 -16.44 -42.17
CA ASN A 217 -11.51 -16.58 -41.27
C ASN A 217 -11.96 -17.17 -39.93
N MET A 218 -11.03 -17.67 -39.13
CA MET A 218 -11.34 -18.09 -37.76
C MET A 218 -11.46 -16.85 -36.88
N GLU A 219 -12.50 -16.81 -36.05
CA GLU A 219 -12.75 -15.77 -35.05
C GLU A 219 -13.24 -16.43 -33.76
N VAL A 220 -12.40 -16.47 -32.72
CA VAL A 220 -12.73 -17.08 -31.43
C VAL A 220 -12.50 -16.10 -30.31
N VAL A 221 -13.49 -15.98 -29.42
CA VAL A 221 -13.43 -15.17 -28.20
C VAL A 221 -13.81 -16.05 -27.02
N ILE A 222 -12.92 -16.13 -26.02
CA ILE A 222 -13.16 -16.84 -24.77
C ILE A 222 -12.92 -15.85 -23.63
N LYS A 223 -14.00 -15.39 -23.01
CA LYS A 223 -13.96 -14.49 -21.85
C LYS A 223 -14.33 -15.25 -20.58
N LYS A 224 -13.42 -15.29 -19.62
CA LYS A 224 -13.58 -15.94 -18.30
C LYS A 224 -13.07 -15.01 -17.20
N GLN A 225 -13.18 -15.43 -15.95
CA GLN A 225 -12.90 -14.59 -14.78
C GLN A 225 -11.49 -13.99 -14.77
N ASN A 226 -10.47 -14.78 -15.10
CA ASN A 226 -9.05 -14.38 -15.00
C ASN A 226 -8.37 -14.17 -16.37
N ILE A 227 -9.09 -14.36 -17.47
CA ILE A 227 -8.52 -14.40 -18.81
C ILE A 227 -9.56 -14.02 -19.87
N THR A 228 -9.11 -13.23 -20.85
CA THR A 228 -9.82 -13.00 -22.10
C THR A 228 -8.89 -13.39 -23.26
N LEU A 229 -9.27 -14.39 -24.03
CA LEU A 229 -8.52 -14.88 -25.19
C LEU A 229 -9.29 -14.56 -26.47
N CYS A 230 -8.68 -13.77 -27.35
CA CYS A 230 -9.16 -13.57 -28.72
C CYS A 230 -8.17 -14.17 -29.71
N VAL A 231 -8.65 -14.98 -30.64
CA VAL A 231 -7.83 -15.63 -31.67
C VAL A 231 -8.46 -15.42 -33.04
N TRP A 232 -7.66 -14.89 -33.95
CA TRP A 232 -8.01 -14.79 -35.36
C TRP A 232 -7.02 -15.59 -36.21
N ALA A 233 -7.50 -16.36 -37.19
CA ALA A 233 -6.63 -17.05 -38.14
C ALA A 233 -6.95 -16.70 -39.60
N ASN A 234 -5.91 -16.35 -40.36
CA ASN A 234 -6.02 -15.93 -41.75
C ASN A 234 -6.21 -17.09 -42.72
N LEU A 235 -7.40 -17.69 -42.73
CA LEU A 235 -7.73 -18.80 -43.62
C LEU A 235 -7.93 -18.34 -45.07
N LYS A 236 -8.43 -17.11 -45.27
CA LYS A 236 -8.82 -16.59 -46.59
C LYS A 236 -7.72 -15.81 -47.33
N LYS A 237 -6.74 -15.25 -46.61
CA LYS A 237 -5.60 -14.50 -47.17
C LYS A 237 -6.01 -13.35 -48.09
N ASN A 238 -6.95 -12.53 -47.64
CA ASN A 238 -7.46 -11.40 -48.42
C ASN A 238 -6.50 -10.20 -48.33
N PRO A 239 -5.85 -9.76 -49.43
CA PRO A 239 -4.93 -8.61 -49.40
C PRO A 239 -5.59 -7.26 -49.03
N LYS A 240 -6.93 -7.19 -49.08
CA LYS A 240 -7.71 -6.01 -48.69
C LYS A 240 -8.14 -6.03 -47.23
N PHE A 241 -7.86 -7.10 -46.48
CA PHE A 241 -8.14 -7.16 -45.06
C PHE A 241 -7.35 -6.06 -44.32
N ARG A 242 -7.99 -5.41 -43.35
CA ARG A 242 -7.42 -4.27 -42.63
C ARG A 242 -7.48 -4.44 -41.12
N SER A 243 -8.62 -4.83 -40.59
CA SER A 243 -8.84 -4.85 -39.15
C SER A 243 -9.86 -5.91 -38.72
N MET A 244 -9.83 -6.23 -37.44
CA MET A 244 -10.78 -7.09 -36.75
C MET A 244 -11.13 -6.51 -35.40
N SER A 245 -12.42 -6.44 -35.10
CA SER A 245 -12.93 -6.17 -33.76
C SER A 245 -13.62 -7.43 -33.26
N PHE A 246 -13.20 -7.93 -32.10
CA PHE A 246 -13.82 -9.11 -31.50
C PHE A 246 -15.08 -8.73 -30.71
N TYR A 247 -16.05 -9.64 -30.65
CA TYR A 247 -17.27 -9.49 -29.87
C TYR A 247 -17.49 -10.74 -29.01
N ASP A 248 -17.95 -10.56 -27.78
CA ASP A 248 -18.29 -11.69 -26.90
C ASP A 248 -19.63 -12.35 -27.29
N ASP A 249 -20.01 -13.41 -26.57
CA ASP A 249 -21.28 -14.13 -26.77
C ASP A 249 -22.52 -13.22 -26.62
N GLN A 250 -22.40 -12.08 -25.93
CA GLN A 250 -23.45 -11.08 -25.75
C GLN A 250 -23.39 -9.96 -26.80
N LYS A 251 -22.54 -10.11 -27.82
CA LYS A 251 -22.24 -9.10 -28.86
C LYS A 251 -21.68 -7.79 -28.31
N LYS A 252 -21.06 -7.81 -27.13
CA LYS A 252 -20.35 -6.64 -26.62
C LYS A 252 -18.95 -6.57 -27.23
N PRO A 253 -18.47 -5.37 -27.59
CA PRO A 253 -17.13 -5.20 -28.14
C PRO A 253 -16.07 -5.67 -27.13
N CYS A 254 -15.09 -6.40 -27.63
CA CYS A 254 -13.90 -6.85 -26.91
C CYS A 254 -12.66 -6.16 -27.51
N ASN A 255 -11.48 -6.77 -27.36
CA ASN A 255 -10.25 -6.28 -27.98
C ASN A 255 -10.32 -6.38 -29.51
N GLY A 256 -9.40 -5.73 -30.20
CA GLY A 256 -9.30 -5.72 -31.66
C GLY A 256 -7.90 -5.39 -32.14
N PHE A 257 -7.68 -5.52 -33.45
CA PHE A 257 -6.41 -5.19 -34.08
C PHE A 257 -6.57 -4.73 -35.53
N ASP A 258 -5.61 -3.94 -35.99
CA ASP A 258 -5.37 -3.63 -37.39
C ASP A 258 -4.15 -4.43 -37.87
N LEU A 259 -4.33 -5.18 -38.95
CA LEU A 259 -3.29 -6.04 -39.51
C LEU A 259 -2.45 -5.26 -40.53
N PRO A 260 -1.11 -5.25 -40.38
CA PRO A 260 -0.22 -4.73 -41.40
C PRO A 260 -0.42 -5.44 -42.75
N LYS A 261 -0.40 -4.67 -43.85
CA LYS A 261 -0.60 -5.22 -45.20
C LYS A 261 0.29 -6.42 -45.55
N PRO A 262 1.60 -6.45 -45.16
CA PRO A 262 2.47 -7.59 -45.47
C PRO A 262 1.96 -8.91 -44.88
N LEU A 263 1.24 -8.88 -43.75
CA LEU A 263 0.73 -10.08 -43.08
C LEU A 263 -0.60 -10.58 -43.64
N ALA A 264 -1.34 -9.74 -44.39
CA ALA A 264 -2.68 -10.07 -44.89
C ALA A 264 -2.73 -11.25 -45.88
N ILE A 265 -1.60 -11.59 -46.50
CA ILE A 265 -1.48 -12.72 -47.44
C ILE A 265 -0.73 -13.93 -46.86
N CYS A 266 -0.26 -13.84 -45.60
CA CYS A 266 0.52 -14.87 -44.94
C CYS A 266 -0.37 -15.89 -44.22
N ASP A 267 0.17 -17.09 -44.00
CA ASP A 267 -0.38 -18.09 -43.07
C ASP A 267 -0.11 -17.66 -41.62
N VAL A 268 -0.86 -16.65 -41.18
CA VAL A 268 -0.70 -16.00 -39.87
C VAL A 268 -1.98 -16.11 -39.06
N ALA A 269 -1.83 -16.23 -37.75
CA ALA A 269 -2.87 -16.03 -36.77
C ALA A 269 -2.48 -14.88 -35.83
N VAL A 270 -3.46 -14.12 -35.36
CA VAL A 270 -3.27 -13.09 -34.34
C VAL A 270 -3.91 -13.57 -33.06
N ARG A 271 -3.15 -13.58 -31.97
CA ARG A 271 -3.64 -13.87 -30.62
C ARG A 271 -3.57 -12.60 -29.78
N ILE A 272 -4.67 -12.35 -29.07
CA ILE A 272 -4.72 -11.40 -27.95
C ILE A 272 -5.04 -12.22 -26.71
N LEU A 273 -4.01 -12.53 -25.91
CA LEU A 273 -4.15 -13.22 -24.64
C LEU A 273 -4.06 -12.18 -23.51
N HIS A 274 -5.20 -11.79 -22.97
CA HIS A 274 -5.31 -10.87 -21.84
C HIS A 274 -5.46 -11.67 -20.55
N THR A 275 -4.42 -11.67 -19.71
CA THR A 275 -4.50 -12.21 -18.35
C THR A 275 -4.90 -11.08 -17.40
N HIS A 276 -5.95 -11.26 -16.61
CA HIS A 276 -6.42 -10.25 -15.66
C HIS A 276 -5.55 -10.17 -14.39
N TYR A 277 -4.36 -10.79 -14.44
CA TYR A 277 -3.35 -10.82 -13.40
C TYR A 277 -1.98 -10.55 -14.02
N ASP A 278 -1.07 -10.03 -13.20
CA ASP A 278 0.30 -9.76 -13.60
C ASP A 278 1.23 -10.92 -13.23
N HIS A 279 1.94 -11.42 -14.24
CA HIS A 279 2.94 -12.49 -14.14
C HIS A 279 4.23 -12.13 -14.88
N VAL A 280 4.35 -10.88 -15.34
CA VAL A 280 5.44 -10.42 -16.20
C VAL A 280 6.26 -9.35 -15.49
N SER A 281 5.60 -8.41 -14.81
CA SER A 281 6.32 -7.36 -14.08
C SER A 281 7.31 -7.95 -13.08
N PRO A 282 8.48 -7.34 -12.89
CA PRO A 282 9.41 -7.71 -11.84
C PRO A 282 8.66 -7.80 -10.52
N SER A 283 8.64 -9.00 -9.94
CA SER A 283 7.81 -9.26 -8.76
C SER A 283 8.21 -8.34 -7.61
N GLN A 284 7.23 -8.02 -6.76
CA GLN A 284 7.52 -7.39 -5.47
C GLN A 284 8.60 -8.21 -4.75
N THR A 285 9.72 -7.56 -4.43
CA THR A 285 10.74 -8.21 -3.63
C THR A 285 10.15 -8.40 -2.23
N TYR A 286 9.78 -9.64 -1.89
CA TYR A 286 9.27 -9.92 -0.56
C TYR A 286 10.33 -9.57 0.49
N PRO A 287 9.97 -8.88 1.58
CA PRO A 287 10.90 -8.56 2.65
C PRO A 287 11.56 -9.84 3.17
N LYS A 288 12.89 -9.96 3.05
CA LYS A 288 13.62 -11.19 3.42
C LYS A 288 14.10 -11.20 4.86
N GLU A 289 14.37 -10.03 5.43
CA GLU A 289 14.91 -9.88 6.79
C GLU A 289 14.12 -8.80 7.56
N PRO A 290 13.92 -8.98 8.88
CA PRO A 290 13.36 -7.94 9.73
C PRO A 290 14.36 -6.80 9.88
N LEU A 291 13.87 -5.57 9.83
CA LEU A 291 14.70 -4.37 9.95
C LEU A 291 15.27 -4.25 11.38
N THR A 292 16.56 -3.88 11.48
CA THR A 292 17.15 -3.41 12.73
C THR A 292 16.64 -2.00 13.04
N LEU A 293 16.01 -1.84 14.20
CA LEU A 293 15.76 -0.51 14.76
C LEU A 293 17.12 0.12 15.07
N ASP A 294 17.61 1.02 14.20
CA ASP A 294 18.76 1.85 14.52
C ASP A 294 18.37 2.82 15.64
N MET A 295 18.58 2.36 16.87
CA MET A 295 18.43 3.19 18.04
C MET A 295 19.62 4.15 18.14
N PRO A 296 19.42 5.43 18.48
CA PRO A 296 20.53 6.33 18.74
C PRO A 296 21.39 5.75 19.86
N ALA A 297 22.67 5.52 19.55
CA ALA A 297 23.65 5.04 20.51
C ALA A 297 23.65 5.99 21.73
N GLN A 298 23.40 5.43 22.92
CA GLN A 298 23.65 6.15 24.17
C GLN A 298 25.12 6.56 24.16
N LYS A 299 25.40 7.87 24.11
CA LYS A 299 26.75 8.38 24.32
C LYS A 299 27.21 7.86 25.69
N PRO A 300 28.30 7.09 25.78
CA PRO A 300 28.79 6.64 27.06
C PRO A 300 29.17 7.89 27.86
N VAL A 301 28.51 8.08 29.00
CA VAL A 301 28.91 9.08 29.99
C VAL A 301 30.27 8.63 30.50
N THR A 302 31.30 9.40 30.17
CA THR A 302 32.67 9.22 30.66
C THR A 302 32.64 9.40 32.18
N SER A 303 32.60 8.31 32.93
CA SER A 303 32.85 8.34 34.36
C SER A 303 34.36 8.48 34.58
N GLU A 304 34.84 9.71 34.74
CA GLU A 304 36.18 9.95 35.26
C GLU A 304 36.26 9.56 36.74
N SER A 305 37.40 8.96 37.09
CA SER A 305 37.98 8.75 38.41
C SER A 305 37.41 7.66 39.33
N ILE A 306 37.88 6.42 39.12
CA ILE A 306 38.08 5.46 40.22
C ILE A 306 39.58 5.37 40.52
N VAL A 307 39.93 5.83 41.73
CA VAL A 307 41.26 5.72 42.33
C VAL A 307 41.62 4.24 42.52
N LYS A 308 42.80 3.87 42.00
CA LYS A 308 43.44 2.55 42.16
C LYS A 308 43.63 2.21 43.65
N VAL A 309 43.15 1.04 44.07
CA VAL A 309 43.73 0.31 45.21
C VAL A 309 44.12 -1.09 44.77
N LYS A 310 45.36 -1.45 45.13
CA LYS A 310 46.16 -2.61 44.69
C LYS A 310 45.50 -3.95 45.00
N ALA A 311 45.51 -4.83 44.01
CA ALA A 311 45.36 -6.28 44.20
C ALA A 311 46.70 -6.89 44.65
N THR A 312 46.67 -7.64 45.75
CA THR A 312 47.75 -8.56 46.14
C THR A 312 47.38 -9.96 45.65
N LYS A 313 48.29 -10.56 44.87
CA LYS A 313 48.21 -11.93 44.35
C LYS A 313 48.30 -12.96 45.46
N SER A 314 47.53 -14.04 45.34
CA SER A 314 47.98 -15.38 45.72
C SER A 314 47.38 -16.41 44.77
N GLN A 315 48.30 -17.15 44.13
CA GLN A 315 48.07 -18.33 43.29
C GLN A 315 47.51 -19.49 44.13
N VAL A 316 46.80 -20.44 43.50
CA VAL A 316 47.21 -21.86 43.38
C VAL A 316 46.25 -22.60 42.41
N SER A 317 46.85 -23.57 41.74
CA SER A 317 46.59 -24.39 40.55
C SER A 317 45.37 -25.35 40.52
N PRO A 318 45.07 -25.94 39.34
CA PRO A 318 43.85 -26.70 39.04
C PRO A 318 44.00 -28.22 39.23
N SER A 319 42.89 -28.93 39.37
CA SER A 319 42.86 -30.39 39.16
C SER A 319 41.57 -30.82 38.45
N ARG A 320 41.74 -31.78 37.53
CA ARG A 320 40.76 -32.40 36.61
C ARG A 320 40.26 -33.76 37.16
N LEU A 321 39.32 -34.36 36.40
CA LEU A 321 38.79 -35.75 36.38
C LEU A 321 37.58 -36.00 37.30
N ASP A 322 36.53 -36.77 36.94
CA ASP A 322 36.12 -37.42 35.68
C ASP A 322 34.68 -38.00 35.83
N THR A 323 34.03 -38.26 34.69
CA THR A 323 33.04 -39.33 34.38
C THR A 323 31.60 -39.44 34.96
N ARG A 324 30.68 -39.61 33.97
CA ARG A 324 29.58 -40.60 33.80
C ARG A 324 28.13 -40.35 34.33
N SER A 325 27.25 -40.03 33.38
CA SER A 325 26.16 -40.87 32.80
C SER A 325 25.00 -41.42 33.68
N LYS A 326 23.76 -41.00 33.32
CA LYS A 326 22.52 -41.75 32.95
C LYS A 326 21.22 -41.39 33.70
N HIS A 327 20.18 -41.12 32.87
CA HIS A 327 18.72 -41.33 33.00
C HIS A 327 18.02 -41.24 34.37
N SER A 328 16.96 -40.43 34.48
CA SER A 328 15.54 -40.84 34.27
C SER A 328 14.52 -39.84 34.87
N THR A 329 13.42 -39.63 34.12
CA THR A 329 12.03 -39.41 34.58
C THR A 329 11.67 -38.28 35.56
N GLY A 330 10.84 -37.35 35.06
CA GLY A 330 9.47 -37.17 35.55
C GLY A 330 9.22 -36.35 36.84
N ARG A 331 8.32 -35.38 36.68
CA ARG A 331 7.42 -34.78 37.68
C ARG A 331 7.83 -33.42 38.28
N SER A 332 7.19 -32.41 37.68
CA SER A 332 6.59 -31.22 38.31
C SER A 332 6.81 -31.04 39.82
N LYS A 333 7.53 -29.97 40.19
CA LYS A 333 7.36 -29.26 41.46
C LYS A 333 7.62 -27.76 41.27
N SER A 334 6.56 -27.01 41.53
CA SER A 334 6.56 -25.63 42.02
C SER A 334 7.71 -25.38 42.99
N LEU A 335 8.40 -24.25 42.82
CA LEU A 335 9.19 -23.61 43.86
C LEU A 335 9.02 -22.09 43.73
N THR A 336 8.06 -21.60 44.51
CA THR A 336 8.02 -20.23 45.03
C THR A 336 9.28 -20.01 45.87
N SER A 337 10.15 -19.07 45.49
CA SER A 337 11.13 -18.50 46.40
C SER A 337 11.02 -16.98 46.34
N VAL A 338 10.29 -16.45 47.31
CA VAL A 338 10.26 -15.03 47.65
C VAL A 338 11.65 -14.66 48.14
N PHE A 339 12.37 -13.83 47.38
CA PHE A 339 13.49 -13.03 47.89
C PHE A 339 12.97 -11.61 48.06
N THR A 340 12.82 -11.22 49.32
CA THR A 340 12.70 -9.82 49.74
C THR A 340 14.07 -9.18 49.63
N GLU A 341 14.25 -8.24 48.70
CA GLU A 341 15.35 -7.28 48.74
C GLU A 341 14.77 -5.86 48.83
N GLU A 342 15.13 -5.17 49.92
CA GLU A 342 14.86 -3.75 50.12
C GLU A 342 15.69 -2.94 49.11
N VAL A 343 15.03 -2.34 48.13
CA VAL A 343 15.67 -1.47 47.13
C VAL A 343 15.61 -0.01 47.62
N LYS A 344 16.80 0.56 47.86
CA LYS A 344 16.98 2.02 47.95
C LYS A 344 16.78 2.64 46.56
N SER A 345 15.94 3.65 46.54
CA SER A 345 15.46 4.39 45.36
C SER A 345 16.55 5.25 44.70
N SER A 346 17.04 4.83 43.54
CA SER A 346 17.56 5.72 42.47
C SER A 346 17.92 4.92 41.21
N ALA A 347 16.92 4.34 40.51
CA ALA A 347 17.14 3.65 39.22
C ALA A 347 15.91 3.59 38.29
N VAL A 348 14.87 4.40 38.54
CA VAL A 348 13.54 4.21 37.91
C VAL A 348 13.51 4.57 36.42
N GLU A 349 14.35 5.49 35.95
CA GLU A 349 14.31 5.92 34.53
C GLU A 349 14.98 4.93 33.56
N THR A 350 16.04 4.24 34.00
CA THR A 350 16.85 3.36 33.13
C THR A 350 16.29 1.95 33.00
N GLU A 351 15.57 1.47 34.02
CA GLU A 351 14.86 0.18 33.95
C GLU A 351 13.57 0.27 33.12
N ASN A 352 12.84 1.39 33.21
CA ASN A 352 11.61 1.61 32.46
C ASN A 352 11.85 1.66 30.94
N THR A 353 12.94 2.28 30.49
CA THR A 353 13.32 2.29 29.06
C THR A 353 13.67 0.89 28.59
N LYS A 354 14.39 0.09 29.38
CA LYS A 354 14.71 -1.31 29.05
C LYS A 354 13.49 -2.22 29.02
N TYR A 355 12.56 -2.06 29.95
CA TYR A 355 11.34 -2.87 30.03
C TYR A 355 10.39 -2.57 28.86
N ALA A 356 10.15 -1.29 28.55
CA ALA A 356 9.38 -0.88 27.38
C ALA A 356 10.05 -1.34 26.07
N MET A 357 11.38 -1.21 25.94
CA MET A 357 12.13 -1.66 24.76
C MET A 357 12.04 -3.17 24.54
N ASN A 358 12.15 -3.98 25.59
CA ASN A 358 12.04 -5.44 25.48
C ASN A 358 10.62 -5.88 25.06
N LYS A 359 9.58 -5.15 25.48
CA LYS A 359 8.17 -5.45 25.16
C LYS A 359 7.78 -4.99 23.75
N SER A 360 8.22 -3.80 23.32
CA SER A 360 8.06 -3.33 21.93
C SER A 360 8.81 -4.23 20.94
N SER A 361 9.99 -4.74 21.33
CA SER A 361 10.72 -5.76 20.57
C SER A 361 9.93 -7.07 20.42
N LEU A 362 9.24 -7.53 21.48
CA LEU A 362 8.43 -8.75 21.42
C LEU A 362 7.22 -8.58 20.50
N ILE A 363 6.55 -7.42 20.55
CA ILE A 363 5.38 -7.13 19.73
C ILE A 363 5.79 -7.03 18.25
N LEU A 364 6.86 -6.32 17.92
CA LEU A 364 7.41 -6.26 16.56
C LEU A 364 7.75 -7.64 15.99
N GLN A 365 8.18 -8.59 16.83
CA GLN A 365 8.41 -9.97 16.39
C GLN A 365 7.13 -10.71 16.01
N THR A 366 5.96 -10.32 16.53
CA THR A 366 4.66 -10.97 16.25
C THR A 366 3.89 -10.38 15.07
N VAL A 367 4.33 -9.23 14.54
CA VAL A 367 3.70 -8.55 13.41
C VAL A 367 4.01 -9.28 12.09
N SER A 368 3.06 -9.29 11.14
CA SER A 368 3.28 -9.88 9.82
C SER A 368 4.32 -9.11 9.01
N ARG A 369 4.95 -9.78 8.05
CA ARG A 369 5.93 -9.17 7.15
C ARG A 369 5.34 -7.98 6.38
N ALA A 370 4.12 -8.12 5.85
CA ALA A 370 3.45 -7.05 5.12
C ALA A 370 3.25 -5.79 5.98
N HIS A 371 2.83 -5.96 7.24
CA HIS A 371 2.64 -4.83 8.15
C HIS A 371 3.97 -4.13 8.47
N LEU A 372 5.05 -4.89 8.72
CA LEU A 372 6.37 -4.28 8.95
C LEU A 372 6.92 -3.59 7.71
N SER A 373 6.68 -4.15 6.51
CA SER A 373 7.08 -3.52 5.25
C SER A 373 6.34 -2.20 5.02
N ALA A 374 5.03 -2.17 5.25
CA ALA A 374 4.21 -0.97 5.03
C ALA A 374 4.55 0.20 5.96
N LEU A 375 5.13 -0.09 7.13
CA LEU A 375 5.56 0.93 8.10
C LEU A 375 6.94 1.49 7.77
N PHE A 376 7.67 0.88 6.84
CA PHE A 376 9.03 1.26 6.54
C PHE A 376 9.08 2.25 5.37
N SER A 377 9.75 3.37 5.59
CA SER A 377 10.31 4.17 4.52
C SER A 377 11.84 4.04 4.60
N PRO A 378 12.51 3.41 3.63
CA PRO A 378 13.95 3.49 3.55
C PRO A 378 14.33 4.96 3.42
N SER A 379 15.44 5.37 4.06
CA SER A 379 16.12 6.60 3.66
C SER A 379 16.31 6.50 2.16
N VAL A 380 15.60 7.33 1.38
CA VAL A 380 15.60 7.27 -0.09
C VAL A 380 17.06 7.34 -0.53
N ARG A 381 17.66 6.19 -0.81
CA ARG A 381 18.95 6.16 -1.50
C ARG A 381 18.63 6.71 -2.88
N GLU A 382 19.43 7.67 -3.36
CA GLU A 382 19.32 8.18 -4.71
C GLU A 382 19.24 6.98 -5.67
N LEU A 383 18.05 6.73 -6.22
CA LEU A 383 17.87 5.75 -7.26
C LEU A 383 18.65 6.28 -8.47
N GLU A 384 19.43 5.41 -9.11
CA GLU A 384 20.09 5.78 -10.35
C GLU A 384 19.04 6.28 -11.35
N PRO A 385 19.34 7.35 -12.11
CA PRO A 385 18.42 7.82 -13.13
C PRO A 385 18.15 6.69 -14.12
N LEU A 386 16.87 6.39 -14.32
CA LEU A 386 16.45 5.40 -15.29
C LEU A 386 16.80 5.87 -16.71
N GLU A 387 17.06 4.90 -17.59
CA GLU A 387 17.23 5.17 -19.00
C GLU A 387 15.96 5.74 -19.63
N GLU A 388 16.11 6.40 -20.78
CA GLU A 388 14.98 6.95 -21.51
C GLU A 388 13.96 5.84 -21.86
N PHE A 389 12.67 6.18 -21.69
CA PHE A 389 11.51 5.30 -21.89
C PHE A 389 11.35 4.14 -20.89
N VAL A 390 12.30 3.87 -20.00
CA VAL A 390 12.14 2.84 -18.96
C VAL A 390 11.14 3.32 -17.91
N VAL A 391 10.12 2.50 -17.63
CA VAL A 391 9.08 2.81 -16.66
C VAL A 391 9.60 2.65 -15.24
N ASP A 392 9.40 3.68 -14.43
CA ASP A 392 9.64 3.62 -12.98
C ASP A 392 8.46 2.94 -12.27
N LEU A 393 8.59 1.65 -11.95
CA LEU A 393 7.58 0.89 -11.19
C LEU A 393 7.44 1.33 -9.73
N HIS A 394 8.29 2.24 -9.25
CA HIS A 394 8.06 2.90 -7.96
C HIS A 394 7.05 4.03 -8.08
N GLN A 395 6.92 4.65 -9.26
CA GLN A 395 5.93 5.69 -9.55
C GLN A 395 4.64 5.09 -10.14
N PHE A 396 4.77 4.15 -11.07
CA PHE A 396 3.65 3.58 -11.80
C PHE A 396 3.35 2.16 -11.35
N MET A 397 2.07 1.80 -11.31
CA MET A 397 1.63 0.43 -11.05
C MET A 397 0.87 -0.15 -12.25
N PRO A 398 1.10 -1.42 -12.61
CA PRO A 398 0.28 -2.15 -13.56
C PRO A 398 -1.17 -2.30 -13.09
N VAL A 399 -2.12 -2.00 -13.97
CA VAL A 399 -3.55 -2.04 -13.69
C VAL A 399 -4.28 -2.74 -14.83
N GLY A 400 -5.23 -3.63 -14.50
CA GLY A 400 -6.01 -4.36 -15.50
C GLY A 400 -5.33 -5.58 -16.13
N GLY A 401 -4.14 -5.97 -15.65
CA GLY A 401 -3.45 -7.19 -16.09
C GLY A 401 -2.58 -7.01 -17.34
N ILE A 402 -2.22 -8.13 -17.96
CA ILE A 402 -1.21 -8.19 -19.03
C ILE A 402 -1.84 -8.64 -20.34
N TYR A 403 -1.48 -7.99 -21.44
CA TYR A 403 -1.95 -8.33 -22.77
C TYR A 403 -0.79 -8.86 -23.60
N HIS A 404 -0.86 -10.12 -24.01
CA HIS A 404 0.07 -10.71 -24.97
C HIS A 404 -0.52 -10.60 -26.37
N PHE A 405 0.02 -9.68 -27.16
CA PHE A 405 -0.30 -9.56 -28.58
C PHE A 405 0.73 -10.33 -29.38
N ASP A 406 0.32 -11.41 -30.04
CA ASP A 406 1.20 -12.28 -30.79
C ASP A 406 0.73 -12.44 -32.22
N ALA A 407 1.68 -12.33 -33.16
CA ALA A 407 1.53 -12.93 -34.48
C ALA A 407 2.12 -14.35 -34.45
N LEU A 408 1.32 -15.33 -34.84
CA LEU A 408 1.62 -16.75 -34.76
C LEU A 408 1.61 -17.35 -36.18
N LYS A 409 2.47 -18.33 -36.44
CA LYS A 409 2.38 -19.10 -37.69
C LYS A 409 1.13 -19.99 -37.63
N LEU A 410 0.31 -19.95 -38.66
CA LEU A 410 -0.87 -20.78 -38.75
C LEU A 410 -0.47 -22.22 -39.11
N PRO A 411 -0.79 -23.23 -38.28
CA PRO A 411 -0.50 -24.63 -38.61
C PRO A 411 -1.24 -25.09 -39.87
N PRO A 412 -0.74 -26.10 -40.59
CA PRO A 412 -1.40 -26.65 -41.76
C PRO A 412 -2.84 -27.06 -41.46
N GLN A 413 -3.78 -26.53 -42.25
CA GLN A 413 -5.20 -26.79 -42.10
C GLN A 413 -5.63 -28.03 -42.90
N ALA A 414 -6.70 -28.69 -42.44
CA ALA A 414 -7.28 -29.83 -43.14
C ALA A 414 -7.81 -29.46 -44.52
N LYS A 415 -7.48 -30.26 -45.54
CA LYS A 415 -7.89 -30.05 -46.93
C LYS A 415 -8.63 -31.26 -47.46
N HIS A 416 -9.70 -31.01 -48.22
CA HIS A 416 -10.40 -32.04 -48.96
C HIS A 416 -9.73 -32.28 -50.32
N VAL A 417 -9.12 -33.45 -50.49
CA VAL A 417 -8.44 -33.85 -51.72
C VAL A 417 -8.99 -35.20 -52.18
N LYS A 418 -9.68 -35.20 -53.34
CA LYS A 418 -10.24 -36.42 -53.96
C LYS A 418 -11.11 -37.27 -53.01
N GLY A 419 -11.94 -36.63 -52.19
CA GLY A 419 -12.82 -37.31 -51.22
C GLY A 419 -12.18 -37.66 -49.88
N TRP A 420 -10.88 -37.42 -49.69
CA TRP A 420 -10.18 -37.59 -48.42
C TRP A 420 -9.99 -36.24 -47.73
N THR A 421 -10.09 -36.22 -46.40
CA THR A 421 -9.63 -35.09 -45.59
C THR A 421 -8.20 -35.39 -45.15
N MET A 422 -7.24 -34.59 -45.60
CA MET A 422 -5.82 -34.75 -45.25
C MET A 422 -5.32 -33.50 -44.53
N VAL A 423 -4.46 -33.68 -43.52
CA VAL A 423 -3.79 -32.60 -42.79
C VAL A 423 -2.33 -33.00 -42.56
N GLU A 424 -1.42 -32.06 -42.74
CA GLU A 424 -0.01 -32.23 -42.37
C GLU A 424 0.13 -31.99 -40.86
N VAL A 425 0.72 -32.95 -40.16
CA VAL A 425 0.91 -32.87 -38.71
C VAL A 425 2.34 -32.44 -38.43
N LEU A 426 2.50 -31.24 -37.87
CA LEU A 426 3.78 -30.71 -37.39
C LEU A 426 3.84 -30.81 -35.86
N ASP A 427 5.03 -31.12 -35.35
CA ASP A 427 5.35 -31.20 -33.92
C ASP A 427 6.36 -30.09 -33.54
N THR A 428 6.09 -28.86 -33.98
CA THR A 428 6.95 -27.69 -33.76
C THR A 428 6.48 -26.82 -32.59
N GLY A 429 5.31 -27.11 -32.03
CA GLY A 429 4.70 -26.28 -30.99
C GLY A 429 4.05 -25.01 -31.55
N LEU A 430 3.67 -24.09 -30.65
CA LEU A 430 3.20 -22.77 -31.02
C LEU A 430 4.36 -21.90 -31.52
N GLU A 431 4.40 -21.62 -32.82
CA GLU A 431 5.46 -20.81 -33.44
C GLU A 431 5.07 -19.34 -33.60
N ILE A 432 5.95 -18.44 -33.18
CA ILE A 432 5.81 -16.99 -33.41
C ILE A 432 6.12 -16.66 -34.88
N CYS A 433 5.34 -15.77 -35.46
CA CYS A 433 5.60 -15.12 -36.75
C CYS A 433 6.23 -13.75 -36.48
N PRO A 434 7.57 -13.61 -36.52
CA PRO A 434 8.23 -12.37 -36.16
C PRO A 434 7.84 -11.27 -37.14
N TYR A 435 7.43 -10.12 -36.60
CA TYR A 435 7.08 -8.95 -37.37
C TYR A 435 7.53 -7.68 -36.64
N ILE A 436 8.39 -6.92 -37.30
CA ILE A 436 8.82 -5.58 -36.88
C ILE A 436 8.72 -4.70 -38.12
N ALA A 437 7.98 -3.61 -38.01
CA ALA A 437 7.83 -2.60 -39.03
C ALA A 437 9.16 -1.89 -39.22
N VAL A 438 9.73 -2.02 -40.42
CA VAL A 438 10.87 -1.24 -40.86
C VAL A 438 10.32 -0.16 -41.77
N CYS A 439 10.28 1.08 -41.27
CA CYS A 439 9.80 2.22 -42.05
C CYS A 439 11.00 3.02 -42.55
N GLU A 440 11.15 3.17 -43.86
CA GLU A 440 12.10 4.12 -44.43
C GLU A 440 11.59 5.56 -44.23
N GLU A 441 12.48 6.54 -44.14
CA GLU A 441 12.19 7.94 -43.74
C GLU A 441 11.09 8.66 -44.58
N ASN A 442 10.67 8.10 -45.71
CA ASN A 442 9.70 8.69 -46.64
C ASN A 442 8.41 7.88 -46.86
N GLU A 443 8.20 6.76 -46.15
CA GLU A 443 6.96 5.98 -46.24
C GLU A 443 5.98 6.32 -45.12
N ASP A 444 4.68 6.23 -45.43
CA ASP A 444 3.62 6.36 -44.43
C ASP A 444 3.62 5.11 -43.52
N PRO A 445 4.01 5.24 -42.24
CA PRO A 445 4.16 4.11 -41.33
C PRO A 445 2.83 3.43 -41.02
N SER A 446 1.69 4.10 -41.29
CA SER A 446 0.35 3.60 -40.96
C SER A 446 -0.01 2.28 -41.63
N ASN A 447 0.65 1.90 -42.73
CA ASN A 447 0.41 0.64 -43.42
C ASN A 447 1.30 -0.52 -42.93
N LEU A 448 2.32 -0.20 -42.13
CA LEU A 448 3.30 -1.14 -41.58
C LEU A 448 3.10 -1.37 -40.09
N THR A 449 2.56 -0.39 -39.35
CA THR A 449 2.31 -0.53 -37.92
C THR A 449 1.12 -1.45 -37.63
N VAL A 450 1.18 -2.09 -36.46
CA VAL A 450 0.10 -2.90 -35.90
C VAL A 450 -0.79 -1.96 -35.10
N GLY A 451 -2.05 -1.84 -35.49
CA GLY A 451 -3.05 -1.12 -34.68
C GLY A 451 -3.65 -2.07 -33.65
N ILE A 452 -3.86 -1.59 -32.44
CA ILE A 452 -4.45 -2.36 -31.34
C ILE A 452 -5.60 -1.56 -30.74
N THR A 453 -6.68 -2.24 -30.42
CA THR A 453 -7.80 -1.71 -29.64
C THR A 453 -8.02 -2.59 -28.43
N VAL A 454 -7.95 -2.01 -27.24
CA VAL A 454 -8.16 -2.71 -25.97
C VAL A 454 -9.42 -2.17 -25.31
N ARG A 455 -10.30 -3.09 -24.90
CA ARG A 455 -11.45 -2.78 -24.06
C ARG A 455 -11.07 -2.99 -22.60
N LEU A 456 -11.16 -1.94 -21.79
CA LEU A 456 -10.78 -1.96 -20.37
C LEU A 456 -11.76 -2.81 -19.55
N LEU A 457 -11.25 -3.44 -18.50
CA LEU A 457 -12.05 -4.26 -17.59
C LEU A 457 -13.04 -3.42 -16.77
N ASP A 458 -14.25 -3.91 -16.59
CA ASP A 458 -15.30 -3.20 -15.85
C ASP A 458 -15.03 -3.12 -14.35
N ASN A 459 -14.31 -4.10 -13.80
CA ASN A 459 -13.96 -4.19 -12.39
C ASN A 459 -12.66 -3.43 -12.03
N VAL A 460 -12.13 -2.61 -12.94
CA VAL A 460 -10.91 -1.84 -12.76
C VAL A 460 -11.19 -0.35 -12.99
N ILE A 461 -10.70 0.49 -12.06
CA ILE A 461 -10.89 1.94 -12.10
C ILE A 461 -9.66 2.58 -12.75
N PHE A 462 -9.90 3.36 -13.80
CA PHE A 462 -8.91 4.25 -14.41
C PHE A 462 -9.32 5.70 -14.14
N PHE A 463 -8.53 6.45 -13.34
CA PHE A 463 -8.82 7.84 -12.98
C PHE A 463 -8.45 8.83 -14.08
N GLU A 464 -7.47 8.45 -14.90
CA GLU A 464 -6.89 9.25 -15.98
C GLU A 464 -6.58 8.33 -17.16
N GLU A 465 -6.10 8.88 -18.27
CA GLU A 465 -5.59 8.09 -19.40
C GLU A 465 -4.43 7.20 -18.93
N PRO A 466 -4.54 5.85 -19.04
CA PRO A 466 -3.47 4.97 -18.60
C PRO A 466 -2.26 5.06 -19.53
N LEU A 467 -1.07 5.03 -18.94
CA LEU A 467 0.17 4.90 -19.69
C LEU A 467 0.30 3.47 -20.22
N ILE A 468 0.62 3.32 -21.51
CA ILE A 468 0.84 2.01 -22.12
C ILE A 468 2.34 1.72 -22.11
N ALA A 469 2.71 0.51 -21.68
CA ALA A 469 4.10 0.06 -21.75
C ALA A 469 4.23 -1.33 -22.36
N ARG A 470 5.27 -1.52 -23.18
CA ARG A 470 5.69 -2.80 -23.74
C ARG A 470 6.76 -3.46 -22.88
N TRP A 471 6.71 -4.78 -22.79
CA TRP A 471 7.70 -5.56 -22.07
C TRP A 471 8.97 -5.71 -22.91
N ASN A 472 10.13 -5.40 -22.32
CA ASN A 472 11.43 -5.78 -22.87
C ASN A 472 11.91 -7.08 -22.19
N PRO A 473 11.91 -8.23 -22.88
CA PRO A 473 12.34 -9.49 -22.27
C PRO A 473 13.85 -9.58 -22.01
N GLU A 474 14.69 -8.82 -22.71
CA GLU A 474 16.14 -8.82 -22.52
C GLU A 474 16.54 -8.08 -21.23
N GLU A 475 16.01 -6.87 -21.05
CA GLU A 475 16.24 -6.03 -19.88
C GLU A 475 15.33 -6.38 -18.69
N LYS A 476 14.25 -7.16 -18.94
CA LYS A 476 13.20 -7.48 -17.97
C LYS A 476 12.57 -6.24 -17.35
N CYS A 477 12.23 -5.27 -18.19
CA CYS A 477 11.65 -4.00 -17.78
C CYS A 477 10.47 -3.60 -18.70
N TRP A 478 9.64 -2.69 -18.22
CA TRP A 478 8.60 -2.06 -19.02
C TRP A 478 9.15 -0.80 -19.68
N ARG A 479 8.81 -0.60 -20.95
CA ARG A 479 9.24 0.57 -21.74
C ARG A 479 8.07 1.22 -22.48
N THR A 480 8.15 2.52 -22.72
CA THR A 480 7.09 3.31 -23.41
C THR A 480 7.43 3.68 -24.85
N ASP A 481 8.54 3.17 -25.37
CA ASP A 481 8.97 3.34 -26.76
C ASP A 481 8.17 2.42 -27.71
N ASP A 482 8.23 2.74 -29.01
CA ASP A 482 7.53 2.01 -30.09
C ASP A 482 5.99 1.99 -30.00
N ILE A 483 5.42 2.83 -29.15
CA ILE A 483 3.97 3.03 -28.99
C ILE A 483 3.62 4.45 -29.45
N GLY A 484 2.61 4.59 -30.30
CA GLY A 484 2.17 5.88 -30.82
C GLY A 484 0.68 5.91 -31.18
N GLU A 485 0.20 7.09 -31.60
CA GLU A 485 -1.19 7.30 -32.00
C GLU A 485 -2.22 6.84 -30.94
N VAL A 486 -1.95 7.13 -29.67
CA VAL A 486 -2.84 6.75 -28.56
C VAL A 486 -4.12 7.57 -28.60
N VAL A 487 -5.25 6.89 -28.55
CA VAL A 487 -6.60 7.46 -28.46
C VAL A 487 -7.33 6.75 -27.33
N TYR A 488 -7.57 7.47 -26.23
CA TYR A 488 -8.33 6.97 -25.10
C TYR A 488 -9.75 7.52 -25.08
N ASN A 489 -10.72 6.61 -24.98
CA ASN A 489 -12.12 6.93 -24.77
C ASN A 489 -12.56 6.42 -23.39
N MET A 490 -12.61 7.32 -22.43
CA MET A 490 -13.00 7.02 -21.05
C MET A 490 -14.44 6.50 -20.94
N LYS A 491 -15.39 7.08 -21.67
CA LYS A 491 -16.81 6.67 -21.62
C LYS A 491 -17.03 5.29 -22.18
N GLU A 492 -16.40 5.01 -23.32
CA GLU A 492 -16.44 3.69 -23.94
C GLU A 492 -15.40 2.75 -23.33
N LYS A 493 -14.68 3.14 -22.25
CA LYS A 493 -13.65 2.32 -21.58
C LYS A 493 -12.79 1.55 -22.60
N GLU A 494 -12.27 2.28 -23.58
CA GLU A 494 -11.55 1.76 -24.74
C GLU A 494 -10.29 2.60 -24.97
N ILE A 495 -9.18 1.94 -25.28
CA ILE A 495 -7.94 2.59 -25.68
C ILE A 495 -7.43 1.97 -26.97
N ALA A 496 -7.11 2.80 -27.95
CA ALA A 496 -6.54 2.39 -29.23
C ALA A 496 -5.17 3.04 -29.43
N PHE A 497 -4.22 2.30 -30.00
CA PHE A 497 -2.86 2.77 -30.22
C PHE A 497 -2.19 1.93 -31.32
N LYS A 498 -1.04 2.38 -31.81
CA LYS A 498 -0.24 1.67 -32.79
C LYS A 498 1.13 1.31 -32.25
N MET A 499 1.65 0.16 -32.70
CA MET A 499 2.98 -0.33 -32.39
C MET A 499 3.73 -0.70 -33.66
N ASN A 500 5.07 -0.69 -33.62
CA ASN A 500 5.89 -1.18 -34.73
C ASN A 500 5.95 -2.72 -34.81
N GLY A 501 5.36 -3.45 -33.88
CA GLY A 501 5.42 -4.91 -33.84
C GLY A 501 4.36 -5.49 -32.91
N PHE A 502 4.47 -6.79 -32.65
CA PHE A 502 3.63 -7.51 -31.70
C PHE A 502 4.40 -7.64 -30.38
N PHE A 503 3.82 -7.15 -29.29
CA PHE A 503 4.47 -7.09 -27.98
C PHE A 503 3.52 -7.53 -26.86
N THR A 504 4.10 -7.99 -25.75
CA THR A 504 3.41 -8.03 -24.47
C THR A 504 3.33 -6.61 -23.91
N ILE A 505 2.15 -6.17 -23.51
CA ILE A 505 1.92 -4.84 -22.93
C ILE A 505 1.18 -4.91 -21.60
N THR A 506 1.25 -3.81 -20.86
CA THR A 506 0.40 -3.53 -19.71
C THR A 506 -0.11 -2.09 -19.76
N LEU A 507 -1.20 -1.83 -19.06
CA LEU A 507 -1.66 -0.49 -18.74
C LEU A 507 -1.13 -0.10 -17.36
N LEU A 508 -0.73 1.16 -17.21
CA LEU A 508 -0.10 1.69 -16.02
C LEU A 508 -0.87 2.93 -15.54
N GLN A 509 -0.98 3.07 -14.23
CA GLN A 509 -1.43 4.30 -13.59
C GLN A 509 -0.41 4.75 -12.57
N ASP A 510 -0.35 6.05 -12.33
CA ASP A 510 0.46 6.59 -11.24
C ASP A 510 -0.08 6.03 -9.91
N ALA A 511 0.81 5.37 -9.17
CA ALA A 511 0.49 4.66 -7.94
C ALA A 511 0.11 5.64 -6.81
N HIS A 512 0.36 6.94 -7.00
CA HIS A 512 0.17 8.00 -6.02
C HIS A 512 -0.95 8.97 -6.36
N LEU A 513 -1.76 8.72 -7.39
CA LEU A 513 -2.91 9.58 -7.77
C LEU A 513 -3.84 9.95 -6.60
N ASN A 514 -4.03 9.01 -5.67
CA ASN A 514 -4.90 9.19 -4.51
C ASN A 514 -4.15 9.66 -3.24
N MET A 515 -2.91 10.12 -3.39
CA MET A 515 -2.05 10.60 -2.32
C MET A 515 -1.49 11.99 -2.67
N PRO A 516 -1.32 12.91 -1.69
CA PRO A 516 -1.65 12.75 -0.27
C PRO A 516 -3.17 12.76 -0.03
N TYR A 517 -3.61 12.14 1.06
CA TYR A 517 -5.03 12.17 1.42
C TYR A 517 -5.46 13.58 1.83
N GLN A 518 -6.70 13.95 1.49
CA GLN A 518 -7.32 15.19 1.93
C GLN A 518 -7.77 15.10 3.39
N SER A 519 -8.32 13.94 3.78
CA SER A 519 -8.69 13.66 5.16
C SER A 519 -8.79 12.16 5.43
N TRP A 520 -8.69 11.77 6.69
CA TRP A 520 -9.04 10.43 7.16
C TRP A 520 -9.71 10.49 8.54
N GLU A 521 -10.59 9.53 8.81
CA GLU A 521 -11.29 9.39 10.10
C GLU A 521 -11.50 7.91 10.44
N LEU A 522 -11.08 7.50 11.63
CA LEU A 522 -11.35 6.19 12.23
C LEU A 522 -12.35 6.37 13.37
N ARG A 523 -13.49 5.69 13.32
CA ARG A 523 -14.56 5.78 14.33
C ARG A 523 -14.92 4.40 14.87
N PRO A 524 -15.07 4.22 16.18
CA PRO A 524 -15.64 2.99 16.72
C PRO A 524 -17.10 2.87 16.34
N THR A 525 -17.51 1.66 15.98
CA THR A 525 -18.91 1.31 15.71
C THR A 525 -19.46 0.28 16.71
N GLY A 526 -18.58 -0.44 17.40
CA GLY A 526 -18.95 -1.44 18.41
C GLY A 526 -17.72 -2.00 19.13
N LEU A 527 -17.92 -3.07 19.90
CA LEU A 527 -16.81 -3.80 20.53
C LEU A 527 -16.01 -4.53 19.44
N ASP A 528 -14.70 -4.26 19.35
CA ASP A 528 -13.80 -4.78 18.31
C ASP A 528 -14.24 -4.45 16.87
N GLU A 529 -15.01 -3.38 16.70
CA GLU A 529 -15.54 -2.91 15.42
C GLU A 529 -15.27 -1.42 15.23
N ALA A 530 -14.79 -1.05 14.05
CA ALA A 530 -14.53 0.33 13.68
C ALA A 530 -14.80 0.57 12.19
N SER A 531 -15.08 1.82 11.83
CA SER A 531 -15.17 2.27 10.45
C SER A 531 -14.08 3.28 10.16
N PHE A 532 -13.37 3.09 9.05
CA PHE A 532 -12.25 3.91 8.62
C PHE A 532 -12.56 4.54 7.27
N CYS A 533 -12.69 5.86 7.24
CA CYS A 533 -12.94 6.64 6.03
C CYS A 533 -11.68 7.39 5.61
N ILE A 534 -11.36 7.33 4.31
CA ILE A 534 -10.28 8.09 3.67
C ILE A 534 -10.87 8.89 2.52
N LEU A 535 -10.62 10.20 2.53
CA LEU A 535 -10.93 11.10 1.42
C LEU A 535 -9.63 11.42 0.66
N THR A 536 -9.61 11.08 -0.62
CA THR A 536 -8.52 11.32 -1.56
C THR A 536 -8.93 12.43 -2.54
N THR A 537 -8.07 12.74 -3.51
CA THR A 537 -8.39 13.68 -4.59
C THR A 537 -9.56 13.22 -5.46
N PHE A 538 -9.66 11.91 -5.73
CA PHE A 538 -10.62 11.37 -6.71
C PHE A 538 -11.70 10.47 -6.09
N ALA A 539 -11.58 10.10 -4.82
CA ALA A 539 -12.48 9.16 -4.18
C ALA A 539 -12.63 9.36 -2.67
N GLU A 540 -13.80 8.97 -2.16
CA GLU A 540 -14.03 8.71 -0.74
C GLU A 540 -14.18 7.20 -0.55
N VAL A 541 -13.34 6.61 0.29
CA VAL A 541 -13.29 5.15 0.52
C VAL A 541 -13.55 4.86 1.98
N GLN A 542 -14.54 4.01 2.26
CA GLN A 542 -14.88 3.56 3.60
C GLN A 542 -14.60 2.06 3.77
N PHE A 543 -13.87 1.74 4.83
CA PHE A 543 -13.63 0.39 5.29
C PHE A 543 -14.34 0.15 6.60
N ASP A 544 -14.95 -1.01 6.74
CA ASP A 544 -15.41 -1.50 8.04
C ASP A 544 -14.45 -2.59 8.52
N ILE A 545 -14.11 -2.52 9.80
CA ILE A 545 -13.10 -3.34 10.46
C ILE A 545 -13.82 -4.11 11.57
N LYS A 546 -13.60 -5.42 11.62
CA LYS A 546 -14.17 -6.29 12.63
C LYS A 546 -13.20 -7.40 12.98
N VAL A 547 -12.78 -7.46 14.25
CA VAL A 547 -11.88 -8.49 14.78
C VAL A 547 -10.57 -8.58 13.98
N ASN A 548 -10.46 -9.51 13.02
CA ASN A 548 -9.26 -9.73 12.19
C ASN A 548 -9.56 -9.61 10.69
N GLU A 549 -10.71 -9.02 10.34
CA GLU A 549 -11.17 -8.85 8.97
C GLU A 549 -11.51 -7.38 8.70
N CYS A 550 -11.39 -7.01 7.43
CA CYS A 550 -11.79 -5.73 6.90
C CYS A 550 -12.70 -5.95 5.69
N MET A 551 -13.55 -4.97 5.42
CA MET A 551 -14.47 -4.97 4.28
C MET A 551 -14.45 -3.61 3.62
N LEU A 552 -14.42 -3.56 2.28
CA LEU A 552 -14.73 -2.34 1.53
C LEU A 552 -16.24 -2.08 1.61
N ALA A 553 -16.64 -1.11 2.42
CA ALA A 553 -18.05 -0.78 2.68
C ALA A 553 -18.65 0.08 1.56
N SER A 554 -17.94 1.14 1.18
CA SER A 554 -18.32 2.00 0.06
C SER A 554 -17.11 2.65 -0.58
N ILE A 555 -17.26 2.93 -1.87
CA ILE A 555 -16.37 3.77 -2.65
C ILE A 555 -17.24 4.74 -3.43
N THR A 556 -16.94 6.03 -3.30
CA THR A 556 -17.61 7.09 -4.04
C THR A 556 -16.55 7.79 -4.88
N THR A 557 -16.71 7.76 -6.20
CA THR A 557 -15.89 8.56 -7.13
C THR A 557 -16.76 9.63 -7.77
N ASN A 558 -16.13 10.57 -8.48
CA ASN A 558 -16.86 11.65 -9.15
C ASN A 558 -17.78 11.16 -10.29
N GLU A 559 -17.62 9.93 -10.77
CA GLU A 559 -18.21 9.50 -12.05
C GLU A 559 -19.09 8.24 -11.98
N ASP A 560 -18.97 7.36 -10.99
CA ASP A 560 -19.76 6.11 -10.95
C ASP A 560 -20.11 5.60 -9.53
N SER A 561 -21.34 5.09 -9.36
CA SER A 561 -21.84 4.53 -8.09
C SER A 561 -21.68 3.00 -7.98
N ASP A 562 -21.47 2.28 -9.10
CA ASP A 562 -21.48 0.81 -9.16
C ASP A 562 -20.06 0.19 -9.28
N LEU A 563 -19.02 0.98 -8.98
CA LEU A 563 -17.64 0.52 -9.04
C LEU A 563 -17.37 -0.56 -7.99
N LEU A 564 -16.55 -1.55 -8.38
CA LEU A 564 -16.00 -2.57 -7.47
C LEU A 564 -17.04 -3.47 -6.79
N ALA A 565 -18.19 -3.70 -7.44
CA ALA A 565 -19.24 -4.59 -6.93
C ALA A 565 -18.74 -6.00 -6.55
N GLU A 566 -17.70 -6.49 -7.22
CA GLU A 566 -17.12 -7.81 -6.94
C GLU A 566 -16.40 -7.88 -5.59
N ILE A 567 -15.86 -6.78 -5.06
CA ILE A 567 -15.08 -6.75 -3.81
C ILE A 567 -15.81 -6.03 -2.68
N ARG A 568 -16.77 -5.16 -3.01
CA ARG A 568 -17.59 -4.44 -2.04
C ARG A 568 -18.44 -5.40 -1.21
N GLY A 569 -18.52 -5.17 0.10
CA GLY A 569 -19.34 -5.98 1.00
C GLY A 569 -18.74 -7.34 1.40
N LYS A 570 -17.54 -7.68 0.92
CA LYS A 570 -16.85 -8.93 1.27
C LYS A 570 -15.88 -8.71 2.43
N TRP A 571 -16.04 -9.50 3.49
CA TRP A 571 -15.07 -9.58 4.58
C TRP A 571 -13.84 -10.37 4.13
N MET A 572 -12.67 -9.79 4.34
CA MET A 572 -11.37 -10.35 3.96
C MET A 572 -10.34 -10.05 5.04
N THR A 573 -9.21 -10.74 5.04
CA THR A 573 -8.07 -10.28 5.84
C THR A 573 -7.60 -8.91 5.33
N PRO A 574 -6.98 -8.07 6.18
CA PRO A 574 -6.50 -6.75 5.77
C PRO A 574 -5.61 -6.79 4.52
N LEU A 575 -4.74 -7.81 4.42
CA LEU A 575 -3.84 -7.96 3.29
C LEU A 575 -4.56 -8.36 2.00
N CYS A 576 -5.50 -9.32 2.05
CA CYS A 576 -6.33 -9.67 0.90
C CYS A 576 -7.10 -8.46 0.37
N LEU A 577 -7.65 -7.64 1.29
CA LEU A 577 -8.35 -6.42 0.93
C LEU A 577 -7.43 -5.40 0.25
N ILE A 578 -6.23 -5.17 0.80
CA ILE A 578 -5.22 -4.27 0.20
C ILE A 578 -4.91 -4.71 -1.24
N LEU A 579 -4.63 -6.00 -1.45
CA LEU A 579 -4.30 -6.53 -2.77
C LEU A 579 -5.48 -6.42 -3.73
N ALA A 580 -6.70 -6.74 -3.29
CA ALA A 580 -7.91 -6.64 -4.10
C ALA A 580 -8.20 -5.20 -4.54
N VAL A 581 -8.11 -4.24 -3.61
CA VAL A 581 -8.34 -2.81 -3.88
C VAL A 581 -7.28 -2.24 -4.83
N LYS A 582 -6.00 -2.61 -4.66
CA LYS A 582 -4.92 -2.28 -5.61
C LYS A 582 -5.15 -2.86 -7.00
N ARG A 583 -5.47 -4.16 -7.10
CA ARG A 583 -5.73 -4.84 -8.39
C ARG A 583 -6.89 -4.20 -9.14
N ALA A 584 -7.84 -3.61 -8.42
CA ALA A 584 -8.97 -2.91 -9.00
C ALA A 584 -8.67 -1.46 -9.41
N GLY A 585 -7.39 -1.03 -9.43
CA GLY A 585 -6.95 0.29 -9.86
C GLY A 585 -7.03 1.37 -8.77
N MET A 586 -7.49 1.04 -7.56
CA MET A 586 -7.56 1.97 -6.43
C MET A 586 -6.35 1.77 -5.51
N ASN A 587 -5.27 2.51 -5.73
CA ASN A 587 -4.17 2.52 -4.77
C ASN A 587 -4.26 3.69 -3.80
N ILE A 588 -4.55 3.37 -2.55
CA ILE A 588 -4.50 4.31 -1.42
C ILE A 588 -3.48 3.87 -0.39
N PHE A 589 -2.57 2.94 -0.71
CA PHE A 589 -1.65 2.37 0.27
C PHE A 589 -0.23 2.81 -0.06
N PRO A 590 0.41 3.65 0.79
CA PRO A 590 1.78 4.08 0.60
C PRO A 590 2.73 2.88 0.52
N ALA A 591 3.78 3.03 -0.26
CA ALA A 591 4.88 2.07 -0.39
C ALA A 591 6.19 2.76 0.00
N ASP A 592 7.25 1.97 0.11
CA ASP A 592 8.59 2.37 0.55
C ASP A 592 9.10 3.65 -0.14
N PHE A 593 8.85 3.80 -1.45
CA PHE A 593 9.30 4.93 -2.26
C PHE A 593 8.27 6.04 -2.42
N SER A 594 7.07 5.92 -1.83
CA SER A 594 6.03 6.96 -1.93
C SER A 594 6.48 8.36 -1.52
N PRO A 595 7.33 8.56 -0.50
CA PRO A 595 7.79 9.91 -0.13
C PRO A 595 8.61 10.63 -1.22
N LYS A 596 9.07 9.93 -2.26
CA LYS A 596 9.73 10.56 -3.42
C LYS A 596 8.73 11.24 -4.36
N TYR A 597 7.51 10.71 -4.45
CA TYR A 597 6.48 11.18 -5.39
C TYR A 597 5.38 11.99 -4.69
N VAL A 598 5.21 11.80 -3.38
CA VAL A 598 4.20 12.48 -2.57
C VAL A 598 4.88 13.33 -1.51
N SER A 599 4.51 14.61 -1.45
CA SER A 599 4.95 15.51 -0.38
C SER A 599 4.31 15.12 0.94
N VAL A 600 5.10 14.49 1.82
CA VAL A 600 4.68 14.06 3.17
C VAL A 600 5.75 14.41 4.21
N ASN A 601 5.34 14.54 5.47
CA ASN A 601 6.27 14.65 6.59
C ASN A 601 6.60 13.23 7.08
N ASN A 602 7.76 12.71 6.66
CA ASN A 602 8.25 11.40 7.07
C ASN A 602 8.48 11.35 8.57
N LYS A 603 7.83 10.40 9.24
CA LYS A 603 7.98 10.20 10.68
C LYS A 603 9.01 9.11 10.94
N LEU A 604 9.64 9.16 12.11
CA LEU A 604 10.47 8.04 12.56
C LEU A 604 9.59 6.81 12.74
N LEU A 605 10.04 5.65 12.23
CA LEU A 605 9.35 4.38 12.35
C LEU A 605 8.90 4.07 13.78
N THR A 606 9.74 4.36 14.77
CA THR A 606 9.41 4.16 16.20
C THR A 606 8.25 5.03 16.65
N ALA A 607 8.16 6.27 16.16
CA ALA A 607 7.05 7.17 16.48
C ALA A 607 5.75 6.65 15.85
N GLU A 608 5.77 6.24 14.58
CA GLU A 608 4.59 5.68 13.89
C GLU A 608 4.08 4.41 14.55
N VAL A 609 4.96 3.42 14.75
CA VAL A 609 4.61 2.14 15.38
C VAL A 609 4.01 2.36 16.76
N THR A 610 4.65 3.21 17.59
CA THR A 610 4.15 3.49 18.94
C THR A 610 2.79 4.17 18.87
N THR A 611 2.61 5.14 17.98
CA THR A 611 1.32 5.82 17.81
C THR A 611 0.22 4.85 17.38
N TYR A 612 0.45 4.01 16.36
CA TYR A 612 -0.56 3.06 15.90
C TYR A 612 -0.92 2.03 16.96
N GLN A 613 0.05 1.55 17.75
CA GLN A 613 -0.21 0.67 18.88
C GLN A 613 -1.09 1.35 19.93
N GLN A 614 -0.73 2.55 20.36
CA GLN A 614 -1.52 3.27 21.36
C GLN A 614 -2.92 3.63 20.85
N MET A 615 -3.07 4.01 19.57
CA MET A 615 -4.37 4.22 18.94
C MET A 615 -5.21 2.94 18.96
N ALA A 616 -4.62 1.79 18.61
CA ALA A 616 -5.34 0.52 18.58
C ALA A 616 -5.90 0.11 19.95
N LEU A 617 -5.18 0.37 21.05
CA LEU A 617 -5.63 0.05 22.40
C LEU A 617 -6.91 0.78 22.82
N VAL A 618 -7.15 1.97 22.26
CA VAL A 618 -8.27 2.84 22.65
C VAL A 618 -9.24 3.12 21.50
N ALA A 619 -9.06 2.46 20.35
CA ALA A 619 -9.87 2.66 19.15
C ALA A 619 -11.35 2.27 19.33
N SER A 620 -11.67 1.41 20.30
CA SER A 620 -13.05 1.07 20.66
C SER A 620 -13.79 2.20 21.40
N ALA A 621 -13.05 3.15 21.99
CA ALA A 621 -13.61 4.22 22.81
C ALA A 621 -13.50 5.62 22.19
N PHE A 622 -12.53 5.84 21.30
CA PHE A 622 -12.24 7.14 20.71
C PHE A 622 -12.25 7.11 19.20
N ALA A 623 -12.78 8.18 18.60
CA ALA A 623 -12.61 8.46 17.19
C ALA A 623 -11.33 9.27 16.96
N PHE A 624 -10.61 8.92 15.90
CA PHE A 624 -9.38 9.57 15.47
C PHE A 624 -9.56 10.21 14.09
N SER A 625 -9.04 11.41 13.88
CA SER A 625 -9.02 12.02 12.55
C SER A 625 -7.73 12.79 12.30
N TRP A 626 -7.43 12.99 11.03
CA TRP A 626 -6.25 13.75 10.59
C TRP A 626 -6.17 15.15 11.23
N SER A 627 -4.96 15.70 11.30
CA SER A 627 -4.71 17.08 11.71
C SER A 627 -3.76 17.76 10.74
N LYS A 628 -4.12 18.97 10.30
CA LYS A 628 -3.24 19.83 9.49
C LYS A 628 -1.90 20.13 10.15
N TRP A 629 -1.83 20.08 11.48
CA TRP A 629 -0.59 20.34 12.23
C TRP A 629 0.41 19.18 12.20
N ASN A 630 0.02 17.98 11.72
CA ASN A 630 0.94 16.85 11.61
C ASN A 630 2.04 17.09 10.57
N LEU A 631 1.75 17.90 9.55
CA LEU A 631 2.71 18.23 8.51
C LEU A 631 3.90 19.04 9.09
N GLU A 632 3.65 19.88 10.10
CA GLU A 632 4.65 20.77 10.69
C GLU A 632 5.30 20.22 11.98
N SER A 633 4.87 19.05 12.47
CA SER A 633 5.28 18.56 13.80
C SER A 633 6.67 17.88 13.85
N GLY A 634 7.39 17.87 12.73
CA GLY A 634 8.68 17.17 12.57
C GLY A 634 8.56 15.65 12.60
N GLU A 635 9.70 14.95 12.56
CA GLU A 635 9.73 13.49 12.37
C GLU A 635 9.36 12.70 13.64
N ASN A 636 9.54 13.31 14.82
CA ASN A 636 9.36 12.65 16.12
C ASN A 636 7.92 12.68 16.66
N ASN A 637 7.08 13.58 16.15
CA ASN A 637 5.75 13.83 16.72
C ASN A 637 4.67 13.51 15.70
N VAL A 638 3.69 12.70 16.10
CA VAL A 638 2.47 12.46 15.32
C VAL A 638 1.32 13.23 15.95
N VAL A 639 0.65 14.07 15.17
CA VAL A 639 -0.46 14.92 15.62
C VAL A 639 -1.74 14.54 14.89
N PHE A 640 -2.78 14.22 15.64
CA PHE A 640 -4.11 13.92 15.12
C PHE A 640 -5.17 14.44 16.10
N ARG A 641 -6.41 14.50 15.64
CA ARG A 641 -7.56 14.90 16.44
C ARG A 641 -8.18 13.67 17.09
N VAL A 642 -8.65 13.84 18.32
CA VAL A 642 -9.33 12.80 19.09
C VAL A 642 -10.69 13.34 19.53
N SER A 643 -11.74 12.54 19.38
CA SER A 643 -13.09 12.87 19.84
C SER A 643 -13.74 11.66 20.52
N LEU A 644 -14.64 11.94 21.46
CA LEU A 644 -15.54 10.92 22.01
C LEU A 644 -16.68 10.68 21.00
N PRO A 645 -17.03 9.42 20.71
CA PRO A 645 -18.14 9.10 19.82
C PRO A 645 -19.45 9.68 20.36
N CYS A 646 -20.12 10.49 19.56
CA CYS A 646 -21.48 10.92 19.87
C CYS A 646 -22.43 9.74 19.60
N HIS A 647 -22.92 9.10 20.67
CA HIS A 647 -23.85 7.95 20.70
C HIS A 647 -23.23 6.56 20.47
N CYS A 648 -22.83 5.92 21.57
CA CYS A 648 -22.89 4.47 21.71
C CYS A 648 -23.72 4.19 22.99
N PRO A 649 -24.97 3.69 22.89
CA PRO A 649 -25.84 3.47 24.05
C PRO A 649 -25.25 2.51 25.09
N ASP A 650 -24.48 1.52 24.63
CA ASP A 650 -24.04 0.39 25.46
C ASP A 650 -22.74 0.65 26.25
N VAL A 651 -21.98 1.69 25.90
CA VAL A 651 -20.75 2.06 26.63
C VAL A 651 -21.05 2.95 27.84
N PHE A 652 -22.24 3.54 27.91
CA PHE A 652 -22.62 4.46 28.98
C PHE A 652 -22.99 3.79 30.31
N GLU A 653 -23.36 2.50 30.33
CA GLU A 653 -23.68 1.81 31.59
C GLU A 653 -22.45 1.61 32.49
N PHE A 654 -21.25 1.47 31.91
CA PHE A 654 -20.01 1.38 32.69
C PHE A 654 -19.55 2.76 33.21
N CYS A 655 -19.73 3.82 32.41
CA CYS A 655 -19.31 5.18 32.76
C CYS A 655 -20.24 5.89 33.78
N GLU A 656 -21.52 5.51 33.88
CA GLU A 656 -22.42 6.12 34.89
C GLU A 656 -22.10 5.69 36.32
N HIS A 657 -21.52 4.51 36.53
CA HIS A 657 -21.14 4.05 37.86
C HIS A 657 -19.94 4.86 38.42
N GLU A 658 -18.98 5.22 37.57
CA GLU A 658 -17.84 6.06 37.95
C GLU A 658 -18.17 7.56 38.06
N ARG A 659 -19.11 8.09 37.25
CA ARG A 659 -19.59 9.47 37.41
C ARG A 659 -20.23 9.73 38.78
N ARG A 660 -20.91 8.74 39.36
CA ARG A 660 -21.49 8.85 40.71
C ARG A 660 -20.44 8.83 41.82
N SER A 661 -19.28 8.21 41.58
CA SER A 661 -18.14 8.21 42.51
C SER A 661 -17.36 9.55 42.48
N LEU A 662 -17.23 10.17 41.31
CA LEU A 662 -16.48 11.43 41.14
C LEU A 662 -17.24 12.70 41.56
N HIS A 663 -18.57 12.65 41.71
CA HIS A 663 -19.37 13.80 42.17
C HIS A 663 -19.38 14.00 43.69
N SER A 664 -18.85 13.07 44.50
CA SER A 664 -18.79 13.26 45.97
C SER A 664 -17.53 13.97 46.48
N HIS A 665 -16.58 14.35 45.60
CA HIS A 665 -15.28 14.93 46.02
C HIS A 665 -14.92 16.28 45.37
N LYS A 666 -15.91 17.05 44.90
CA LYS A 666 -15.71 18.46 44.54
C LYS A 666 -16.70 19.38 45.25
N GLN A 667 -16.47 19.56 46.55
CA GLN A 667 -16.71 20.82 47.27
C GLN A 667 -15.60 20.98 48.30
N VAL A 668 -14.52 21.67 47.90
CA VAL A 668 -13.74 22.73 48.61
C VAL A 668 -12.71 23.26 47.62
#